data_AF-A0A0N0C549-F1
#
_entry.id   AF-A0A0N0C549-F1
#
_cell.length_a   1.000
_cell.length_b   1.000
_cell.length_c   1.000
_cell.angle_alpha   90.00
_cell.angle_beta   90.00
_cell.angle_gamma   90.00
#
_symmetry.space_group_name_H-M   'P 1'
#
loop_
_entity.id
_entity.type
_entity.pdbx_description
1 polymer ?
#
loop_
_entity_poly.entity_id
_entity_poly.type
_entity_poly.pdbx_seq_one_letter_code
_entity_poly.pdbx_strand_id
1 'polypeptide(L)'
;MLTRSKLMAFSLCICMLLTLLPTSGFAETEAQVEAEVETALAAIPSPWKQQNIGSPTTTGSASYDPAADQFSVSGAGKDIWGKSDQFNYVYQPWTGDGSIIALVSSQTNAHDFAKAGIMIRETLKADSKHVDLLLTPSNGFTFQYRTETGGTMQSEKIASTSPAWIKLERKGNVIKGYVSNNGLNWGDLGNLTLKMNASLYVGLAVTSHNESELSTATFDKVKVNATGDVFPPTEPTNLQATSVTDTTANISWTASLDDIGVKSYDVYKDNVLTKADVTATNYTFTGLKPDTTYNFTVKAKDAAGNVSNASSPLTVKTTNQTDTEAPTAPTGLASSSKTSSSVQLSWTASTDNVGVYEYDIYRDGTLADSTPATSFNVTGLKANTTYNFTVKARDLAGNISAASKALSVKTNPASSDPYTPEVVANNLETPWAIDFAPDGRIFFTERNSGRVRVVENGILKSTPVITLGDPFYYMPKSEGGLLGIALDPNFTSNHYMYIYHSYKTSDNKVANRVVRLKENNNKATIDKVLITNLPGAVYHNGGRLKIGPDNKLYFGDGNYGNKDDTLSYLGGKIFRLNLDGTIPSDNPFGASSPIYSRGHRNPQGLAWQPGTNRLFESEHGEASKDEINFIQPGNNYGWPKYEGGNQNQPGITPPLIYASGTTWAPSGMTFVTQGPWAGNLLVTNLKGKQIIHMVIGEQNGKPTIKSSDLNYLFVNKYGRIRDIVEAPDGSLYFVTSNNGDKNGDGTPDKLVRLAPNF
;
A
#
# COMPACT_ATOMS: atom_id res chain seq x y z
N MET A 1 45.07 31.08 -53.50
CA MET A 1 44.66 30.58 -52.17
C MET A 1 43.20 30.95 -51.97
N LEU A 2 42.40 29.95 -51.63
CA LEU A 2 40.95 29.89 -51.84
C LEU A 2 40.12 30.88 -51.00
N THR A 3 39.06 31.37 -51.63
CA THR A 3 37.92 32.12 -51.08
C THR A 3 36.69 31.22 -50.89
N ARG A 4 35.86 31.62 -49.91
CA ARG A 4 34.51 31.14 -49.55
C ARG A 4 33.52 31.07 -50.73
N SER A 5 32.58 30.10 -50.75
CA SER A 5 31.14 30.34 -51.08
C SER A 5 30.23 29.09 -51.09
N LYS A 6 28.98 29.30 -50.61
CA LYS A 6 27.63 28.81 -51.04
C LYS A 6 27.26 27.30 -50.95
N LEU A 7 26.10 26.88 -50.39
CA LEU A 7 24.63 27.05 -50.64
C LEU A 7 24.04 26.15 -51.75
N MET A 8 22.84 25.58 -51.47
CA MET A 8 21.85 24.89 -52.34
C MET A 8 22.17 23.44 -52.75
N ALA A 9 21.24 22.57 -53.18
CA ALA A 9 19.79 22.34 -53.04
C ALA A 9 19.47 21.11 -53.92
N PHE A 10 18.36 20.42 -53.61
CA PHE A 10 17.53 19.50 -54.41
C PHE A 10 17.88 19.17 -55.89
N SER A 11 17.87 17.85 -56.16
CA SER A 11 17.07 17.11 -57.17
C SER A 11 17.38 17.10 -58.68
N LEU A 12 17.08 15.91 -59.25
CA LEU A 12 16.80 15.50 -60.63
C LEU A 12 17.97 15.25 -61.60
N CYS A 13 18.14 13.99 -62.05
CA CYS A 13 18.06 13.67 -63.49
C CYS A 13 17.79 12.17 -63.75
N ILE A 14 16.77 11.96 -64.57
CA ILE A 14 16.29 10.74 -65.25
C ILE A 14 17.18 10.45 -66.49
N CYS A 15 17.39 9.16 -66.86
CA CYS A 15 17.19 8.66 -68.25
C CYS A 15 17.49 7.17 -68.49
N MET A 16 16.46 6.50 -69.05
CA MET A 16 16.43 5.44 -70.08
C MET A 16 17.16 4.10 -69.88
N LEU A 17 16.40 2.99 -69.90
CA LEU A 17 16.24 2.19 -71.13
C LEU A 17 15.00 1.26 -71.09
N LEU A 18 14.34 1.20 -72.25
CA LEU A 18 13.12 0.48 -72.65
C LEU A 18 13.35 -1.03 -72.86
N THR A 19 12.33 -1.88 -72.62
CA THR A 19 11.76 -2.87 -73.60
C THR A 19 10.55 -3.67 -73.07
N LEU A 20 9.36 -3.29 -73.55
CA LEU A 20 8.21 -4.03 -74.16
C LEU A 20 7.66 -5.40 -73.64
N LEU A 21 6.39 -5.33 -73.12
CA LEU A 21 5.13 -6.13 -73.39
C LEU A 21 4.92 -7.59 -72.91
N PRO A 22 3.64 -8.10 -72.73
CA PRO A 22 2.31 -7.44 -72.63
C PRO A 22 1.37 -7.89 -71.46
N THR A 23 0.44 -6.98 -71.14
CA THR A 23 -0.95 -7.09 -70.59
C THR A 23 -1.48 -8.35 -69.86
N SER A 24 -2.02 -8.16 -68.65
CA SER A 24 -3.46 -8.31 -68.33
C SER A 24 -3.78 -8.10 -66.83
N GLY A 25 -4.92 -7.49 -66.53
CA GLY A 25 -5.62 -7.64 -65.24
C GLY A 25 -5.67 -6.43 -64.32
N PHE A 26 -6.77 -5.66 -64.43
CA PHE A 26 -7.19 -4.64 -63.46
C PHE A 26 -7.60 -5.26 -62.11
N ALA A 27 -7.13 -4.70 -61.00
CA ALA A 27 -7.89 -4.46 -59.77
C ALA A 27 -7.05 -3.58 -58.82
N GLU A 28 -7.36 -2.29 -58.77
CA GLU A 28 -6.89 -1.40 -57.71
C GLU A 28 -7.56 -1.79 -56.39
N THR A 29 -6.76 -2.09 -55.38
CA THR A 29 -7.16 -2.02 -53.98
C THR A 29 -6.07 -1.21 -53.29
N GLU A 30 -6.39 0.03 -52.92
CA GLU A 30 -5.54 0.87 -52.08
C GLU A 30 -5.47 0.24 -50.68
N ALA A 31 -4.41 -0.51 -50.41
CA ALA A 31 -4.05 -0.90 -49.06
C ALA A 31 -3.32 0.28 -48.41
N GLN A 32 -3.96 0.88 -47.40
CA GLN A 32 -3.27 1.77 -46.47
C GLN A 32 -2.16 0.99 -45.77
N VAL A 33 -0.92 1.45 -45.96
CA VAL A 33 0.22 1.00 -45.16
C VAL A 33 0.15 1.74 -43.83
N GLU A 34 -0.49 1.15 -42.83
CA GLU A 34 -0.18 1.47 -41.44
C GLU A 34 1.22 0.92 -41.17
N ALA A 35 2.20 1.83 -41.06
CA ALA A 35 3.50 1.50 -40.53
C ALA A 35 3.34 1.27 -39.01
N GLU A 36 3.09 0.03 -38.60
CA GLU A 36 3.34 -0.39 -37.23
C GLU A 36 4.84 -0.17 -36.94
N VAL A 37 5.14 0.76 -36.03
CA VAL A 37 6.47 0.84 -35.42
C VAL A 37 6.56 -0.33 -34.46
N GLU A 38 6.91 -1.51 -34.98
CA GLU A 38 7.33 -2.64 -34.17
C GLU A 38 8.68 -2.26 -33.52
N THR A 39 8.64 -1.85 -32.26
CA THR A 39 9.87 -1.70 -31.46
C THR A 39 10.48 -3.08 -31.30
N ALA A 40 11.49 -3.40 -32.12
CA ALA A 40 12.24 -4.63 -32.03
C ALA A 40 12.81 -4.80 -30.61
N LEU A 41 12.39 -5.85 -29.91
CA LEU A 41 12.98 -6.28 -28.64
C LEU A 41 14.49 -6.54 -28.85
N ALA A 42 15.34 -5.80 -28.14
CA ALA A 42 16.79 -5.92 -28.30
C ALA A 42 17.35 -7.20 -27.66
N ALA A 43 18.47 -7.68 -28.20
CA ALA A 43 19.26 -8.76 -27.60
C ALA A 43 19.68 -8.41 -26.15
N ILE A 44 19.81 -9.42 -25.29
CA ILE A 44 20.28 -9.23 -23.91
C ILE A 44 21.64 -8.50 -23.87
N PRO A 45 21.83 -7.53 -22.96
CA PRO A 45 23.02 -6.68 -22.94
C PRO A 45 24.25 -7.43 -22.38
N SER A 46 25.44 -7.16 -22.91
CA SER A 46 26.69 -7.59 -22.28
C SER A 46 26.79 -7.03 -20.84
N PRO A 47 27.26 -7.78 -19.83
CA PRO A 47 27.89 -9.11 -19.89
C PRO A 47 26.93 -10.30 -19.78
N TRP A 48 25.61 -10.06 -19.88
CA TRP A 48 24.61 -11.11 -19.76
C TRP A 48 24.66 -12.08 -20.93
N LYS A 49 24.41 -13.35 -20.60
CA LYS A 49 24.31 -14.49 -21.51
C LYS A 49 23.03 -15.24 -21.19
N GLN A 50 22.56 -16.07 -22.12
CA GLN A 50 21.41 -16.94 -21.89
C GLN A 50 21.76 -18.38 -22.21
N GLN A 51 21.22 -19.31 -21.43
CA GLN A 51 21.27 -20.74 -21.72
C GLN A 51 20.05 -21.47 -21.13
N ASN A 52 19.50 -22.42 -21.89
CA ASN A 52 18.56 -23.40 -21.37
C ASN A 52 19.32 -24.52 -20.64
N ILE A 53 18.94 -24.77 -19.39
CA ILE A 53 19.60 -25.69 -18.49
C ILE A 53 18.81 -26.99 -18.49
N GLY A 54 19.49 -28.14 -18.57
CA GLY A 54 18.83 -29.46 -18.54
C GLY A 54 18.02 -29.84 -19.77
N SER A 55 18.15 -29.06 -20.86
CA SER A 55 17.53 -29.33 -22.17
C SER A 55 16.00 -29.49 -22.12
N PRO A 56 15.24 -28.47 -21.69
CA PRO A 56 13.78 -28.47 -21.81
C PRO A 56 13.35 -28.63 -23.27
N THR A 57 12.22 -29.32 -23.50
CA THR A 57 11.68 -29.57 -24.85
C THR A 57 11.39 -28.27 -25.59
N THR A 58 10.71 -27.33 -24.93
CA THR A 58 10.51 -25.98 -25.46
C THR A 58 11.66 -25.06 -25.02
N THR A 59 12.28 -24.38 -25.98
CA THR A 59 13.41 -23.48 -25.72
C THR A 59 12.91 -22.13 -25.19
N GLY A 60 13.41 -21.69 -24.05
CA GLY A 60 13.13 -20.35 -23.52
C GLY A 60 13.89 -19.24 -24.27
N SER A 61 13.42 -18.01 -24.12
CA SER A 61 13.98 -16.80 -24.73
C SER A 61 14.19 -15.70 -23.69
N ALA A 62 15.00 -14.70 -24.01
CA ALA A 62 15.11 -13.49 -23.22
C ALA A 62 15.35 -12.27 -24.10
N SER A 63 14.83 -11.13 -23.67
CA SER A 63 15.06 -9.82 -24.26
C SER A 63 15.29 -8.76 -23.18
N TYR A 64 15.81 -7.61 -23.59
CA TYR A 64 16.05 -6.48 -22.70
C TYR A 64 15.56 -5.18 -23.32
N ASP A 65 14.81 -4.40 -22.55
CA ASP A 65 14.40 -3.05 -22.89
C ASP A 65 15.30 -2.03 -22.15
N PRO A 66 16.20 -1.33 -22.87
CA PRO A 66 17.08 -0.34 -22.26
C PRO A 66 16.35 0.92 -21.79
N ALA A 67 15.16 1.23 -22.33
CA ALA A 67 14.38 2.40 -21.93
C ALA A 67 13.64 2.17 -20.60
N ALA A 68 13.22 0.94 -20.35
CA ALA A 68 12.59 0.53 -19.09
C ALA A 68 13.60 0.03 -18.03
N ASP A 69 14.82 -0.36 -18.42
CA ASP A 69 15.78 -1.12 -17.58
C ASP A 69 15.14 -2.45 -17.13
N GLN A 70 14.63 -3.20 -18.11
CA GLN A 70 13.76 -4.35 -17.91
C GLN A 70 14.22 -5.57 -18.73
N PHE A 71 14.29 -6.74 -18.09
CA PHE A 71 14.42 -8.03 -18.76
C PHE A 71 13.05 -8.70 -18.90
N SER A 72 12.78 -9.28 -20.06
CA SER A 72 11.70 -10.25 -20.26
C SER A 72 12.33 -11.62 -20.49
N VAL A 73 12.00 -12.59 -19.65
CA VAL A 73 12.61 -13.94 -19.69
C VAL A 73 11.51 -14.99 -19.72
N SER A 74 11.51 -15.82 -20.75
CA SER A 74 10.62 -16.98 -20.86
C SER A 74 11.39 -18.28 -20.63
N GLY A 75 10.76 -19.26 -20.00
CA GLY A 75 11.36 -20.57 -19.77
C GLY A 75 10.34 -21.68 -19.65
N ALA A 76 10.68 -22.83 -20.21
CA ALA A 76 9.98 -24.10 -20.02
C ALA A 76 10.85 -25.06 -19.20
N GLY A 77 10.27 -26.19 -18.77
CA GLY A 77 11.02 -27.27 -18.15
C GLY A 77 10.24 -27.98 -17.04
N LYS A 78 10.72 -29.18 -16.67
CA LYS A 78 10.12 -29.98 -15.58
C LYS A 78 10.08 -29.22 -14.27
N ASP A 79 11.25 -28.79 -13.79
CA ASP A 79 11.34 -27.98 -12.59
C ASP A 79 12.77 -27.48 -12.32
N ILE A 80 12.91 -26.51 -11.42
CA ILE A 80 14.13 -26.29 -10.62
C ILE A 80 13.93 -27.05 -9.30
N TRP A 81 13.97 -28.38 -9.38
CA TRP A 81 13.76 -29.26 -8.23
C TRP A 81 14.38 -30.66 -8.45
N GLY A 82 14.56 -31.41 -7.37
CA GLY A 82 15.07 -32.79 -7.43
C GLY A 82 16.57 -32.85 -7.75
N LYS A 83 16.99 -33.84 -8.56
CA LYS A 83 18.42 -34.09 -8.86
C LYS A 83 18.95 -33.41 -10.13
N SER A 84 18.08 -32.89 -10.99
CA SER A 84 18.44 -32.23 -12.23
C SER A 84 17.42 -31.15 -12.55
N ASP A 85 17.90 -29.96 -12.89
CA ASP A 85 17.09 -28.77 -13.13
C ASP A 85 16.76 -28.61 -14.63
N GLN A 86 15.59 -28.06 -14.95
CA GLN A 86 15.22 -27.62 -16.29
C GLN A 86 14.57 -26.23 -16.26
N PHE A 87 15.22 -25.26 -16.92
CA PHE A 87 14.80 -23.86 -16.94
C PHE A 87 15.60 -23.03 -17.95
N ASN A 88 15.16 -21.79 -18.20
CA ASN A 88 15.97 -20.80 -18.93
C ASN A 88 16.73 -19.90 -17.95
N TYR A 89 18.04 -19.74 -18.16
CA TYR A 89 18.92 -18.97 -17.29
C TYR A 89 19.55 -17.80 -18.04
N VAL A 90 19.28 -16.58 -17.59
CA VAL A 90 19.91 -15.35 -18.08
C VAL A 90 20.93 -14.91 -17.03
N TYR A 91 22.22 -14.94 -17.34
CA TYR A 91 23.27 -14.91 -16.33
C TYR A 91 24.52 -14.16 -16.76
N GLN A 92 25.35 -13.81 -15.79
CA GLN A 92 26.73 -13.40 -16.01
C GLN A 92 27.71 -14.27 -15.20
N PRO A 93 28.95 -14.47 -15.68
CA PRO A 93 30.04 -14.98 -14.85
C PRO A 93 30.25 -14.07 -13.64
N TRP A 94 30.49 -14.66 -12.48
CA TRP A 94 30.59 -13.95 -11.22
C TRP A 94 31.76 -14.49 -10.39
N THR A 95 32.50 -13.62 -9.70
CA THR A 95 33.67 -14.04 -8.91
C THR A 95 33.65 -13.43 -7.52
N GLY A 96 33.85 -14.26 -6.50
CA GLY A 96 34.00 -13.83 -5.11
C GLY A 96 32.67 -13.50 -4.42
N ASP A 97 32.71 -12.45 -3.60
CA ASP A 97 31.59 -11.96 -2.79
C ASP A 97 30.79 -10.87 -3.51
N GLY A 98 29.56 -10.62 -3.06
CA GLY A 98 28.72 -9.54 -3.54
C GLY A 98 27.23 -9.89 -3.51
N SER A 99 26.43 -9.27 -4.37
CA SER A 99 24.98 -9.49 -4.38
C SER A 99 24.35 -9.36 -5.76
N ILE A 100 23.18 -9.99 -5.93
CA ILE A 100 22.25 -9.70 -7.02
C ILE A 100 20.94 -9.19 -6.44
N ILE A 101 20.38 -8.15 -7.04
CA ILE A 101 19.09 -7.54 -6.70
C ILE A 101 18.24 -7.48 -7.97
N ALA A 102 16.94 -7.75 -7.84
CA ALA A 102 15.97 -7.57 -8.91
C ALA A 102 14.58 -7.25 -8.34
N LEU A 103 13.76 -6.51 -9.09
CA LEU A 103 12.33 -6.43 -8.87
C LEU A 103 11.63 -7.41 -9.82
N VAL A 104 10.89 -8.38 -9.28
CA VAL A 104 10.05 -9.27 -10.11
C VAL A 104 8.68 -8.62 -10.26
N SER A 105 8.47 -8.00 -11.42
CA SER A 105 7.28 -7.18 -11.68
C SER A 105 6.11 -7.99 -12.23
N SER A 106 6.38 -9.10 -12.90
CA SER A 106 5.33 -10.00 -13.37
C SER A 106 5.85 -11.42 -13.59
N GLN A 107 4.94 -12.39 -13.56
CA GLN A 107 5.16 -13.76 -14.00
C GLN A 107 3.85 -14.33 -14.54
N THR A 108 3.88 -15.00 -15.70
CA THR A 108 2.74 -15.77 -16.21
C THR A 108 2.46 -16.94 -15.27
N ASN A 109 1.22 -17.06 -14.79
CA ASN A 109 0.76 -18.24 -14.05
C ASN A 109 0.49 -19.42 -15.00
N ALA A 110 1.55 -20.03 -15.53
CA ALA A 110 1.47 -21.23 -16.35
C ALA A 110 1.17 -22.49 -15.51
N HIS A 111 1.57 -22.47 -14.23
CA HIS A 111 1.36 -23.55 -13.27
C HIS A 111 1.60 -23.03 -11.84
N ASP A 112 0.98 -23.66 -10.83
CA ASP A 112 1.14 -23.30 -9.40
C ASP A 112 2.60 -23.37 -8.92
N PHE A 113 3.43 -24.16 -9.60
CA PHE A 113 4.85 -24.36 -9.33
C PHE A 113 5.78 -23.80 -10.41
N ALA A 114 5.26 -23.02 -11.36
CA ALA A 114 6.12 -22.22 -12.25
C ALA A 114 7.01 -21.31 -11.39
N LYS A 115 8.26 -21.10 -11.78
CA LYS A 115 9.25 -20.37 -10.98
C LYS A 115 9.89 -19.22 -11.75
N ALA A 116 10.03 -18.07 -11.11
CA ALA A 116 10.78 -16.93 -11.63
C ALA A 116 11.55 -16.22 -10.51
N GLY A 117 12.83 -15.90 -10.70
CA GLY A 117 13.60 -15.21 -9.67
C GLY A 117 15.10 -15.10 -9.96
N ILE A 118 15.90 -14.95 -8.90
CA ILE A 118 17.36 -14.81 -8.98
C ILE A 118 18.07 -16.05 -8.41
N MET A 119 19.24 -16.36 -8.96
CA MET A 119 20.02 -17.55 -8.60
C MET A 119 21.53 -17.25 -8.59
N ILE A 120 22.23 -17.85 -7.63
CA ILE A 120 23.68 -18.03 -7.61
C ILE A 120 23.96 -19.52 -7.81
N ARG A 121 24.67 -19.90 -8.87
CA ARG A 121 24.98 -21.30 -9.19
C ARG A 121 26.46 -21.51 -9.49
N GLU A 122 26.96 -22.71 -9.15
CA GLU A 122 28.38 -23.04 -9.31
C GLU A 122 28.77 -23.32 -10.76
N THR A 123 27.94 -24.07 -11.49
CA THR A 123 28.19 -24.46 -12.88
C THR A 123 26.90 -24.38 -13.69
N LEU A 124 27.01 -24.37 -15.02
CA LEU A 124 25.85 -24.38 -15.94
C LEU A 124 25.29 -25.80 -16.19
N LYS A 125 25.76 -26.82 -15.46
CA LYS A 125 25.20 -28.18 -15.53
C LYS A 125 23.88 -28.25 -14.77
N ALA A 126 22.99 -29.13 -15.22
CA ALA A 126 21.65 -29.30 -14.65
C ALA A 126 21.65 -29.84 -13.22
N ASP A 127 22.73 -30.43 -12.75
CA ASP A 127 22.88 -31.01 -11.41
C ASP A 127 23.67 -30.11 -10.44
N SER A 128 23.97 -28.87 -10.84
CA SER A 128 24.86 -27.95 -10.11
C SER A 128 24.37 -27.59 -8.72
N LYS A 129 25.32 -27.44 -7.78
CA LYS A 129 25.11 -26.67 -6.55
C LYS A 129 24.60 -25.26 -6.87
N HIS A 130 23.61 -24.79 -6.12
CA HIS A 130 23.05 -23.46 -6.28
C HIS A 130 22.28 -23.01 -5.04
N VAL A 131 22.04 -21.70 -4.96
CA VAL A 131 21.11 -21.05 -4.04
C VAL A 131 20.28 -20.06 -4.86
N ASP A 132 18.97 -20.05 -4.64
CA ASP A 132 18.04 -19.19 -5.38
C ASP A 132 16.95 -18.58 -4.50
N LEU A 133 16.32 -17.54 -5.04
CA LEU A 133 15.11 -16.91 -4.54
C LEU A 133 14.11 -16.88 -5.68
N LEU A 134 13.13 -17.79 -5.65
CA LEU A 134 12.19 -18.00 -6.76
C LEU A 134 10.74 -17.76 -6.30
N LEU A 135 10.02 -16.92 -7.05
CA LEU A 135 8.58 -16.73 -6.97
C LEU A 135 7.88 -17.94 -7.56
N THR A 136 6.84 -18.41 -6.87
CA THR A 136 5.80 -19.27 -7.47
C THR A 136 4.46 -18.55 -7.42
N PRO A 137 3.62 -18.62 -8.47
CA PRO A 137 2.35 -17.87 -8.52
C PRO A 137 1.47 -18.10 -7.29
N SER A 138 1.37 -19.35 -6.84
CA SER A 138 0.43 -19.75 -5.78
C SER A 138 1.06 -19.81 -4.38
N ASN A 139 2.39 -19.76 -4.26
CA ASN A 139 3.06 -19.92 -2.97
C ASN A 139 3.96 -18.74 -2.58
N GLY A 140 4.31 -17.82 -3.49
CA GLY A 140 5.20 -16.69 -3.19
C GLY A 140 6.68 -17.03 -3.33
N PHE A 141 7.55 -16.19 -2.77
CA PHE A 141 9.01 -16.36 -2.85
C PHE A 141 9.52 -17.42 -1.87
N THR A 142 10.43 -18.27 -2.34
CA THR A 142 11.09 -19.27 -1.52
C THR A 142 12.60 -19.19 -1.69
N PHE A 143 13.34 -19.30 -0.60
CA PHE A 143 14.79 -19.51 -0.62
C PHE A 143 15.08 -21.00 -0.79
N GLN A 144 15.58 -21.42 -1.96
CA GLN A 144 15.87 -22.83 -2.26
C GLN A 144 17.34 -23.03 -2.57
N TYR A 145 17.82 -24.26 -2.34
CA TYR A 145 19.22 -24.56 -2.56
C TYR A 145 19.51 -26.05 -2.75
N ARG A 146 20.64 -26.29 -3.41
CA ARG A 146 21.29 -27.58 -3.57
C ARG A 146 22.73 -27.50 -3.05
N THR A 147 23.03 -28.27 -2.00
CA THR A 147 24.35 -28.22 -1.35
C THR A 147 25.41 -29.10 -2.04
N GLU A 148 24.98 -30.12 -2.77
CA GLU A 148 25.86 -31.07 -3.47
C GLU A 148 25.46 -31.26 -4.93
N THR A 149 26.44 -31.45 -5.81
CA THR A 149 26.18 -31.74 -7.23
C THR A 149 25.41 -33.05 -7.35
N GLY A 150 24.26 -33.02 -8.03
CA GLY A 150 23.33 -34.16 -8.12
C GLY A 150 22.63 -34.52 -6.80
N GLY A 151 22.77 -33.68 -5.77
CA GLY A 151 22.15 -33.83 -4.46
C GLY A 151 20.66 -33.46 -4.47
N THR A 152 20.02 -33.63 -3.32
CA THR A 152 18.61 -33.28 -3.10
C THR A 152 18.45 -31.78 -2.86
N MET A 153 17.32 -31.22 -3.30
CA MET A 153 16.92 -29.84 -3.00
C MET A 153 16.40 -29.67 -1.58
N GLN A 154 16.66 -28.50 -1.01
CA GLN A 154 16.07 -28.03 0.24
C GLN A 154 15.50 -26.63 0.03
N SER A 155 14.53 -26.25 0.86
CA SER A 155 13.98 -24.91 0.87
C SER A 155 13.80 -24.41 2.30
N GLU A 156 13.98 -23.11 2.48
CA GLU A 156 13.61 -22.38 3.69
C GLU A 156 12.28 -21.65 3.49
N LYS A 157 11.92 -20.78 4.44
CA LYS A 157 10.63 -20.10 4.60
C LYS A 157 10.10 -19.46 3.31
N ILE A 158 8.78 -19.28 3.30
CA ILE A 158 8.00 -18.74 2.18
C ILE A 158 7.57 -17.30 2.51
N ALA A 159 7.92 -16.31 1.68
CA ALA A 159 7.43 -14.92 1.75
C ALA A 159 6.12 -14.74 0.97
N SER A 160 5.40 -13.62 1.18
CA SER A 160 4.19 -13.28 0.41
C SER A 160 4.51 -12.99 -1.05
N THR A 161 3.47 -12.90 -1.87
CA THR A 161 3.53 -12.77 -3.33
C THR A 161 3.86 -11.35 -3.81
N SER A 162 4.21 -11.30 -5.09
CA SER A 162 4.62 -10.18 -5.96
C SER A 162 3.67 -8.96 -5.96
N PRO A 163 4.18 -7.75 -6.29
CA PRO A 163 5.58 -7.43 -6.62
C PRO A 163 6.47 -7.37 -5.39
N ALA A 164 7.65 -8.00 -5.50
CA ALA A 164 8.68 -7.91 -4.47
C ALA A 164 10.06 -7.78 -5.08
N TRP A 165 10.83 -6.87 -4.50
CA TRP A 165 12.27 -6.83 -4.61
C TRP A 165 12.86 -8.06 -3.95
N ILE A 166 13.85 -8.66 -4.60
CA ILE A 166 14.58 -9.84 -4.12
C ILE A 166 16.08 -9.59 -4.16
N LYS A 167 16.80 -10.10 -3.16
CA LYS A 167 18.26 -9.96 -3.05
C LYS A 167 18.91 -11.25 -2.57
N LEU A 168 19.90 -11.73 -3.30
CA LEU A 168 20.85 -12.73 -2.80
C LEU A 168 22.20 -12.05 -2.54
N GLU A 169 22.77 -12.28 -1.37
CA GLU A 169 24.07 -11.75 -0.96
C GLU A 169 24.99 -12.91 -0.57
N ARG A 170 26.23 -12.88 -1.06
CA ARG A 170 27.28 -13.82 -0.69
C ARG A 170 28.42 -13.10 0.04
N LYS A 171 28.82 -13.65 1.18
CA LYS A 171 30.02 -13.27 1.93
C LYS A 171 30.81 -14.52 2.36
N GLY A 172 31.94 -14.77 1.73
CA GLY A 172 32.69 -16.01 1.83
C GLY A 172 31.86 -17.20 1.39
N ASN A 173 31.57 -18.10 2.34
CA ASN A 173 30.70 -19.28 2.14
C ASN A 173 29.27 -19.03 2.62
N VAL A 174 28.94 -17.86 3.14
CA VAL A 174 27.60 -17.55 3.64
C VAL A 174 26.81 -16.87 2.53
N ILE A 175 25.63 -17.41 2.22
CA ILE A 175 24.68 -16.82 1.27
C ILE A 175 23.38 -16.52 2.02
N LYS A 176 22.91 -15.28 1.90
CA LYS A 176 21.66 -14.81 2.49
C LYS A 176 20.69 -14.37 1.42
N GLY A 177 19.41 -14.67 1.64
CA GLY A 177 18.32 -14.23 0.78
C GLY A 177 17.40 -13.27 1.51
N TYR A 178 16.97 -12.23 0.81
CA TYR A 178 16.09 -11.20 1.33
C TYR A 178 14.99 -10.86 0.33
N VAL A 179 13.85 -10.39 0.86
CA VAL A 179 12.75 -9.85 0.06
C VAL A 179 12.34 -8.48 0.60
N SER A 180 11.84 -7.62 -0.27
CA SER A 180 11.31 -6.31 0.12
C SER A 180 10.11 -5.94 -0.76
N ASN A 181 9.09 -5.32 -0.18
CA ASN A 181 7.95 -4.83 -0.95
C ASN A 181 8.23 -3.45 -1.60
N ASN A 182 9.27 -2.75 -1.13
CA ASN A 182 9.54 -1.37 -1.52
C ASN A 182 11.00 -1.10 -1.91
N GLY A 183 11.89 -2.09 -1.81
CA GLY A 183 13.33 -1.95 -2.09
C GLY A 183 14.13 -1.36 -0.94
N LEU A 184 13.45 -0.75 0.04
CA LEU A 184 14.06 -0.04 1.17
C LEU A 184 14.26 -0.97 2.37
N ASN A 185 13.17 -1.63 2.78
CA ASN A 185 13.13 -2.46 3.99
C ASN A 185 13.17 -3.94 3.62
N TRP A 186 14.24 -4.62 4.01
CA TRP A 186 14.54 -5.98 3.62
C TRP A 186 14.22 -6.97 4.74
N GLY A 187 13.32 -7.92 4.45
CA GLY A 187 13.04 -9.05 5.30
C GLY A 187 13.93 -10.25 4.96
N ASP A 188 14.54 -10.86 5.98
CA ASP A 188 15.32 -12.09 5.83
C ASP A 188 14.42 -13.24 5.36
N LEU A 189 14.81 -13.94 4.28
CA LEU A 189 14.11 -15.14 3.81
C LEU A 189 14.89 -16.43 4.08
N GLY A 190 16.21 -16.38 4.01
CA GLY A 190 17.05 -17.55 4.32
C GLY A 190 18.53 -17.24 4.47
N ASN A 191 19.26 -18.16 5.10
CA ASN A 191 20.70 -18.05 5.35
C ASN A 191 21.37 -19.42 5.33
N LEU A 192 22.29 -19.63 4.38
CA LEU A 192 22.98 -20.89 4.18
C LEU A 192 24.49 -20.70 4.21
N THR A 193 25.21 -21.60 4.89
CA THR A 193 26.66 -21.74 4.70
C THR A 193 26.93 -22.85 3.67
N LEU A 194 27.32 -22.46 2.47
CA LEU A 194 27.60 -23.36 1.35
C LEU A 194 28.98 -23.06 0.76
N LYS A 195 29.86 -24.06 0.79
CA LYS A 195 31.14 -23.97 0.10
C LYS A 195 30.91 -24.13 -1.40
N MET A 196 31.17 -23.06 -2.15
CA MET A 196 31.19 -23.08 -3.61
C MET A 196 32.51 -22.50 -4.12
N ASN A 197 32.83 -22.77 -5.38
CA ASN A 197 33.96 -22.17 -6.09
C ASN A 197 33.93 -20.63 -6.04
N ALA A 198 35.10 -20.02 -6.25
CA ALA A 198 35.20 -18.57 -6.35
C ALA A 198 34.58 -18.04 -7.66
N SER A 199 34.73 -18.77 -8.76
CA SER A 199 34.11 -18.47 -10.06
C SER A 199 32.80 -19.22 -10.21
N LEU A 200 31.72 -18.48 -10.48
CA LEU A 200 30.33 -18.90 -10.41
C LEU A 200 29.53 -18.21 -11.51
N TYR A 201 28.21 -18.40 -11.48
CA TYR A 201 27.27 -17.67 -12.32
C TYR A 201 26.14 -17.11 -11.47
N VAL A 202 25.75 -15.87 -11.73
CA VAL A 202 24.64 -15.20 -11.05
C VAL A 202 23.66 -14.65 -12.09
N GLY A 203 22.36 -14.75 -11.82
CA GLY A 203 21.37 -14.28 -12.79
C GLY A 203 19.92 -14.64 -12.52
N LEU A 204 19.11 -14.51 -13.57
CA LEU A 204 17.65 -14.67 -13.60
C LEU A 204 17.29 -16.08 -14.07
N ALA A 205 16.41 -16.76 -13.34
CA ALA A 205 15.96 -18.12 -13.65
C ALA A 205 14.45 -18.16 -13.85
N VAL A 206 13.99 -18.79 -14.94
CA VAL A 206 12.55 -18.97 -15.23
C VAL A 206 12.26 -20.39 -15.71
N THR A 207 11.26 -21.03 -15.11
CA THR A 207 10.68 -22.31 -15.57
C THR A 207 9.17 -22.31 -15.43
N SER A 208 8.47 -22.96 -16.34
CA SER A 208 7.01 -23.08 -16.32
C SER A 208 6.49 -24.24 -15.49
N HIS A 209 7.36 -25.15 -15.05
CA HIS A 209 6.96 -26.45 -14.50
C HIS A 209 6.18 -27.32 -15.52
N ASN A 210 6.34 -27.03 -16.82
CA ASN A 210 5.78 -27.75 -17.94
C ASN A 210 6.81 -27.78 -19.08
N GLU A 211 7.22 -28.96 -19.56
CA GLU A 211 8.25 -29.06 -20.60
C GLU A 211 7.80 -28.52 -21.96
N SER A 212 6.49 -28.45 -22.20
CA SER A 212 5.92 -28.09 -23.50
C SER A 212 5.45 -26.63 -23.58
N GLU A 213 5.35 -25.92 -22.45
CA GLU A 213 4.79 -24.57 -22.38
C GLU A 213 5.76 -23.59 -21.71
N LEU A 214 5.73 -22.33 -22.14
CA LEU A 214 6.54 -21.27 -21.56
C LEU A 214 5.79 -20.55 -20.43
N SER A 215 6.52 -20.18 -19.38
CA SER A 215 6.15 -19.11 -18.46
C SER A 215 7.09 -17.94 -18.73
N THR A 216 6.56 -16.72 -18.74
CA THR A 216 7.33 -15.50 -18.97
C THR A 216 7.30 -14.66 -17.70
N ALA A 217 8.47 -14.14 -17.31
CA ALA A 217 8.60 -13.22 -16.19
C ALA A 217 9.33 -11.95 -16.60
N THR A 218 8.92 -10.85 -15.97
CA THR A 218 9.52 -9.54 -16.16
C THR A 218 10.34 -9.16 -14.93
N PHE A 219 11.60 -8.81 -15.15
CA PHE A 219 12.54 -8.38 -14.11
C PHE A 219 12.99 -6.96 -14.36
N ASP A 220 12.64 -6.06 -13.46
CA ASP A 220 13.06 -4.66 -13.51
C ASP A 220 14.30 -4.45 -12.63
N LYS A 221 15.12 -3.47 -13.01
CA LYS A 221 16.21 -2.92 -12.17
C LYS A 221 17.18 -4.00 -11.67
N VAL A 222 17.53 -4.94 -12.53
CA VAL A 222 18.45 -6.03 -12.18
C VAL A 222 19.86 -5.48 -12.01
N LYS A 223 20.44 -5.62 -10.82
CA LYS A 223 21.82 -5.17 -10.52
C LYS A 223 22.62 -6.27 -9.86
N VAL A 224 23.90 -6.36 -10.22
CA VAL A 224 24.86 -7.31 -9.64
C VAL A 224 26.07 -6.53 -9.14
N ASN A 225 26.49 -6.81 -7.91
CA ASN A 225 27.56 -6.12 -7.19
C ASN A 225 27.40 -4.59 -7.16
N ALA A 226 26.15 -4.13 -7.12
CA ALA A 226 25.81 -2.74 -6.96
C ALA A 226 26.48 -2.14 -5.70
N THR A 227 27.16 -1.02 -5.86
CA THR A 227 27.64 -0.18 -4.75
C THR A 227 26.98 1.19 -4.87
N GLY A 228 26.48 1.73 -3.77
CA GLY A 228 25.65 2.94 -3.76
C GLY A 228 24.16 2.61 -3.88
N ASP A 229 23.33 3.65 -3.97
CA ASP A 229 21.89 3.50 -4.20
C ASP A 229 21.63 2.99 -5.62
N VAL A 230 20.78 1.96 -5.70
CA VAL A 230 20.36 1.31 -6.93
C VAL A 230 18.85 1.12 -7.00
N PHE A 231 18.10 1.67 -6.06
CA PHE A 231 16.65 1.64 -6.09
C PHE A 231 16.18 2.89 -6.81
N PRO A 232 15.41 2.77 -7.89
CA PRO A 232 14.75 3.94 -8.46
C PRO A 232 13.68 4.44 -7.51
N PRO A 233 13.34 5.74 -7.62
CA PRO A 233 12.17 6.23 -6.96
C PRO A 233 10.93 5.44 -7.39
N THR A 234 9.92 5.36 -6.52
CA THR A 234 8.58 4.91 -6.92
C THR A 234 8.06 5.77 -8.07
N GLU A 235 7.19 5.25 -8.93
CA GLU A 235 6.58 6.09 -9.97
C GLU A 235 5.79 7.27 -9.36
N PRO A 236 5.80 8.46 -10.00
CA PRO A 236 4.88 9.52 -9.64
C PRO A 236 3.44 9.08 -9.84
N THR A 237 2.58 9.35 -8.86
CA THR A 237 1.16 8.99 -8.92
C THR A 237 0.28 10.23 -8.91
N ASN A 238 -1.04 10.06 -9.03
CA ASN A 238 -2.06 11.12 -8.95
C ASN A 238 -1.71 12.39 -9.75
N LEU A 239 -1.31 12.23 -11.02
CA LEU A 239 -1.17 13.38 -11.91
C LEU A 239 -2.53 14.04 -12.09
N GLN A 240 -2.57 15.36 -11.93
CA GLN A 240 -3.80 16.15 -12.06
C GLN A 240 -3.50 17.54 -12.61
N ALA A 241 -4.39 18.06 -13.45
CA ALA A 241 -4.33 19.46 -13.89
C ALA A 241 -4.95 20.34 -12.81
N THR A 242 -4.19 21.32 -12.31
CA THR A 242 -4.62 22.25 -11.25
C THR A 242 -5.10 23.59 -11.80
N SER A 243 -4.68 23.94 -13.01
CA SER A 243 -5.21 25.07 -13.78
C SER A 243 -4.97 24.81 -15.27
N VAL A 244 -5.95 25.13 -16.10
CA VAL A 244 -5.83 25.01 -17.56
C VAL A 244 -6.40 26.26 -18.19
N THR A 245 -5.67 26.86 -19.13
CA THR A 245 -6.14 27.96 -19.96
C THR A 245 -6.06 27.56 -21.43
N ASP A 246 -6.31 28.50 -22.32
CA ASP A 246 -6.21 28.34 -23.77
C ASP A 246 -4.76 28.08 -24.23
N THR A 247 -3.81 28.50 -23.41
CA THR A 247 -2.38 28.49 -23.73
C THR A 247 -1.52 27.86 -22.64
N THR A 248 -2.10 27.43 -21.52
CA THR A 248 -1.33 26.86 -20.39
C THR A 248 -2.03 25.67 -19.73
N ALA A 249 -1.25 24.78 -19.11
CA ALA A 249 -1.75 23.73 -18.23
C ALA A 249 -0.76 23.51 -17.08
N ASN A 250 -1.19 23.71 -15.84
CA ASN A 250 -0.40 23.41 -14.65
C ASN A 250 -0.71 22.00 -14.17
N ILE A 251 0.26 21.10 -14.32
CA ILE A 251 0.14 19.71 -13.90
C ILE A 251 0.83 19.56 -12.55
N SER A 252 0.15 18.97 -11.59
CA SER A 252 0.74 18.54 -10.32
C SER A 252 0.71 17.03 -10.23
N TRP A 253 1.64 16.48 -9.46
CA TRP A 253 1.69 15.06 -9.15
C TRP A 253 2.07 14.87 -7.71
N THR A 254 2.02 13.61 -7.32
CA THR A 254 2.23 13.16 -5.97
C THR A 254 3.64 12.56 -5.89
N ALA A 255 4.44 13.03 -4.92
CA ALA A 255 5.90 12.84 -4.91
C ALA A 255 6.30 11.36 -4.76
N SER A 256 7.23 10.93 -5.61
CA SER A 256 7.91 9.63 -5.52
C SER A 256 8.72 9.43 -4.24
N LEU A 257 9.07 8.18 -3.94
CA LEU A 257 9.86 7.77 -2.76
C LEU A 257 11.07 6.96 -3.14
N ASP A 258 12.12 7.09 -2.34
CA ASP A 258 13.44 6.54 -2.61
C ASP A 258 14.21 6.39 -1.29
N ASP A 259 15.17 5.46 -1.19
CA ASP A 259 15.97 5.20 0.03
C ASP A 259 16.97 6.31 0.32
N ILE A 260 17.52 6.96 -0.71
CA ILE A 260 18.42 8.12 -0.53
C ILE A 260 17.75 9.45 -0.88
N GLY A 261 16.51 9.38 -1.37
CA GLY A 261 15.63 10.51 -1.59
C GLY A 261 15.54 10.92 -3.06
N VAL A 262 14.33 11.31 -3.46
CA VAL A 262 14.07 11.82 -4.81
C VAL A 262 14.70 13.19 -4.96
N LYS A 263 15.52 13.34 -6.00
CA LYS A 263 16.21 14.58 -6.34
C LYS A 263 15.37 15.47 -7.24
N SER A 264 14.67 14.89 -8.22
CA SER A 264 13.94 15.67 -9.24
C SER A 264 12.95 14.83 -10.06
N TYR A 265 12.22 15.48 -10.97
CA TYR A 265 11.27 14.89 -11.90
C TYR A 265 11.53 15.35 -13.34
N ASP A 266 11.34 14.43 -14.29
CA ASP A 266 11.32 14.68 -15.72
C ASP A 266 9.86 14.64 -16.19
N VAL A 267 9.39 15.72 -16.81
CA VAL A 267 8.01 15.88 -17.28
C VAL A 267 7.92 15.83 -18.80
N TYR A 268 6.96 15.06 -19.29
CA TYR A 268 6.77 14.75 -20.69
C TYR A 268 5.42 15.28 -21.17
N LYS A 269 5.37 15.76 -22.40
CA LYS A 269 4.16 16.13 -23.14
C LYS A 269 4.14 15.34 -24.43
N ASP A 270 3.07 14.58 -24.68
CA ASP A 270 2.89 13.70 -25.82
C ASP A 270 4.10 12.76 -26.01
N ASN A 271 4.55 12.15 -24.91
CA ASN A 271 5.74 11.29 -24.82
C ASN A 271 7.09 11.98 -25.12
N VAL A 272 7.11 13.30 -25.31
CA VAL A 272 8.35 14.08 -25.52
C VAL A 272 8.76 14.77 -24.22
N LEU A 273 10.01 14.57 -23.80
CA LEU A 273 10.58 15.23 -22.63
C LEU A 273 10.54 16.74 -22.83
N THR A 274 9.72 17.43 -22.03
CA THR A 274 9.53 18.89 -22.13
C THR A 274 10.40 19.63 -21.14
N LYS A 275 10.56 19.08 -19.92
CA LYS A 275 11.42 19.67 -18.90
C LYS A 275 12.03 18.57 -18.04
N ALA A 276 13.34 18.65 -17.85
CA ALA A 276 14.07 17.79 -16.93
C ALA A 276 14.35 18.51 -15.59
N ASP A 277 14.68 17.71 -14.58
CA ASP A 277 15.17 18.16 -13.27
C ASP A 277 14.23 19.10 -12.50
N VAL A 278 12.92 18.92 -12.64
CA VAL A 278 11.91 19.67 -11.88
C VAL A 278 11.97 19.21 -10.42
N THR A 279 12.26 20.12 -9.49
CA THR A 279 12.37 19.79 -8.05
C THR A 279 11.04 19.91 -7.31
N ALA A 280 10.08 20.64 -7.87
CA ALA A 280 8.71 20.70 -7.38
C ALA A 280 7.89 19.50 -7.87
N THR A 281 6.76 19.23 -7.20
CA THR A 281 5.79 18.23 -7.66
C THR A 281 4.68 18.85 -8.52
N ASN A 282 5.04 19.89 -9.27
CA ASN A 282 4.19 20.54 -10.26
C ASN A 282 5.02 21.18 -11.37
N TYR A 283 4.39 21.38 -12.53
CA TYR A 283 4.97 22.07 -13.66
C TYR A 283 3.87 22.69 -14.55
N THR A 284 4.03 23.98 -14.85
CA THR A 284 3.17 24.69 -15.80
C THR A 284 3.72 24.60 -17.21
N PHE A 285 2.99 23.91 -18.07
CA PHE A 285 3.16 23.96 -19.51
C PHE A 285 2.57 25.27 -20.04
N THR A 286 3.31 25.98 -20.90
CA THR A 286 2.90 27.24 -21.54
C THR A 286 3.00 27.11 -23.06
N GLY A 287 2.35 28.02 -23.79
CA GLY A 287 2.37 28.02 -25.27
C GLY A 287 1.63 26.83 -25.87
N LEU A 288 0.65 26.30 -25.14
CA LEU A 288 -0.29 25.32 -25.68
C LEU A 288 -1.24 26.01 -26.67
N LYS A 289 -1.84 25.24 -27.57
CA LYS A 289 -2.83 25.76 -28.51
C LYS A 289 -4.21 25.70 -27.87
N PRO A 290 -5.11 26.67 -28.10
CA PRO A 290 -6.50 26.58 -27.67
C PRO A 290 -7.19 25.32 -28.21
N ASP A 291 -8.19 24.83 -27.49
CA ASP A 291 -9.01 23.67 -27.86
C ASP A 291 -8.22 22.39 -28.22
N THR A 292 -7.01 22.20 -27.68
CA THR A 292 -6.10 21.11 -28.06
C THR A 292 -5.85 20.15 -26.88
N THR A 293 -5.99 18.85 -27.14
CA THR A 293 -5.73 17.79 -26.17
C THR A 293 -4.25 17.40 -26.15
N TYR A 294 -3.68 17.29 -24.96
CA TYR A 294 -2.31 16.88 -24.68
C TYR A 294 -2.30 15.71 -23.69
N ASN A 295 -1.29 14.85 -23.78
CA ASN A 295 -1.02 13.80 -22.79
C ASN A 295 0.25 14.12 -22.00
N PHE A 296 0.17 14.04 -20.66
CA PHE A 296 1.30 14.31 -19.77
C PHE A 296 1.69 13.08 -18.96
N THR A 297 3.00 12.83 -18.84
CA THR A 297 3.57 11.81 -17.94
C THR A 297 4.75 12.38 -17.19
N VAL A 298 5.06 11.81 -16.01
CA VAL A 298 6.20 12.22 -15.18
C VAL A 298 7.03 11.01 -14.78
N LYS A 299 8.35 11.15 -14.77
CA LYS A 299 9.30 10.20 -14.18
C LYS A 299 10.06 10.89 -13.04
N ALA A 300 10.38 10.16 -11.98
CA ALA A 300 11.20 10.65 -10.87
C ALA A 300 12.64 10.18 -10.99
N LYS A 301 13.57 10.96 -10.43
CA LYS A 301 15.02 10.67 -10.38
C LYS A 301 15.56 10.92 -8.97
N ASP A 302 16.38 10.00 -8.47
CA ASP A 302 17.13 10.18 -7.21
C ASP A 302 18.50 10.87 -7.44
N ALA A 303 19.32 10.92 -6.39
CA ALA A 303 20.66 11.49 -6.45
C ALA A 303 21.73 10.55 -7.04
N ALA A 304 21.51 9.25 -7.06
CA ALA A 304 22.35 8.24 -7.71
C ALA A 304 22.08 8.14 -9.23
N GLY A 305 21.00 8.75 -9.71
CA GLY A 305 20.58 8.79 -11.10
C GLY A 305 19.64 7.67 -11.51
N ASN A 306 19.08 6.89 -10.57
CA ASN A 306 18.07 5.90 -10.95
C ASN A 306 16.74 6.61 -11.28
N VAL A 307 15.98 6.03 -12.21
CA VAL A 307 14.77 6.63 -12.78
C VAL A 307 13.57 5.69 -12.57
N SER A 308 12.48 6.25 -12.07
CA SER A 308 11.22 5.54 -11.86
C SER A 308 10.56 5.12 -13.19
N ASN A 309 9.56 4.24 -13.10
CA ASN A 309 8.58 4.11 -14.18
C ASN A 309 7.85 5.44 -14.40
N ALA A 310 7.32 5.62 -15.61
CA ALA A 310 6.45 6.76 -15.90
C ALA A 310 5.13 6.61 -15.15
N SER A 311 4.60 7.72 -14.66
CA SER A 311 3.24 7.77 -14.16
C SER A 311 2.22 7.28 -15.19
N SER A 312 1.02 6.90 -14.74
CA SER A 312 -0.13 6.82 -15.65
C SER A 312 -0.31 8.16 -16.40
N PRO A 313 -0.67 8.12 -17.70
CA PRO A 313 -0.83 9.34 -18.49
C PRO A 313 -2.02 10.17 -18.04
N LEU A 314 -1.84 11.49 -17.98
CA LEU A 314 -2.91 12.47 -17.75
C LEU A 314 -3.24 13.19 -19.06
N THR A 315 -4.48 13.01 -19.54
CA THR A 315 -4.99 13.71 -20.72
C THR A 315 -5.64 15.03 -20.32
N VAL A 316 -5.24 16.15 -20.93
CA VAL A 316 -5.74 17.49 -20.64
C VAL A 316 -6.04 18.24 -21.93
N LYS A 317 -7.20 18.87 -22.03
CA LYS A 317 -7.58 19.73 -23.15
C LYS A 317 -7.55 21.20 -22.71
N THR A 318 -6.87 22.06 -23.46
CA THR A 318 -6.82 23.51 -23.21
C THR A 318 -8.15 24.21 -23.48
N THR A 319 -8.35 25.37 -22.84
CA THR A 319 -9.58 26.17 -22.96
C THR A 319 -9.59 27.03 -24.25
N ASN A 320 -10.60 27.86 -24.46
CA ASN A 320 -10.63 28.85 -25.56
C ASN A 320 -10.47 30.30 -25.01
N GLN A 321 -10.40 31.35 -25.84
CA GLN A 321 -9.92 32.73 -25.51
C GLN A 321 -11.04 33.74 -25.10
N THR A 322 -10.82 34.62 -24.09
CA THR A 322 -11.77 35.48 -23.29
C THR A 322 -13.16 35.83 -23.83
N ASP A 323 -14.12 35.82 -22.89
CA ASP A 323 -15.50 35.42 -23.12
C ASP A 323 -16.56 36.49 -22.88
N THR A 324 -17.56 36.55 -23.77
CA THR A 324 -18.80 37.34 -23.58
C THR A 324 -20.06 36.52 -23.81
N GLU A 325 -19.92 35.24 -24.17
CA GLU A 325 -21.04 34.34 -24.37
C GLU A 325 -21.35 33.67 -23.04
N ALA A 326 -22.62 33.36 -22.79
CA ALA A 326 -22.98 32.60 -21.59
C ALA A 326 -22.86 31.11 -21.88
N PRO A 327 -22.46 30.28 -20.90
CA PRO A 327 -22.44 28.84 -21.07
C PRO A 327 -23.80 28.29 -21.52
N THR A 328 -23.78 27.19 -22.26
CA THR A 328 -25.02 26.45 -22.55
C THR A 328 -25.67 25.96 -21.25
N ALA A 329 -27.00 25.82 -21.22
CA ALA A 329 -27.68 25.29 -20.04
C ALA A 329 -27.22 23.85 -19.75
N PRO A 330 -26.92 23.47 -18.49
CA PRO A 330 -26.59 22.10 -18.16
C PRO A 330 -27.71 21.14 -18.60
N THR A 331 -27.33 20.05 -19.27
CA THR A 331 -28.28 19.03 -19.73
C THR A 331 -28.05 17.72 -18.99
N GLY A 332 -28.94 16.74 -19.15
CA GLY A 332 -28.74 15.41 -18.54
C GLY A 332 -28.69 15.41 -17.01
N LEU A 333 -29.25 16.43 -16.33
CA LEU A 333 -29.31 16.46 -14.88
C LEU A 333 -30.02 15.20 -14.37
N ALA A 334 -29.27 14.39 -13.64
CA ALA A 334 -29.65 13.11 -13.10
C ALA A 334 -29.15 12.98 -11.66
N SER A 335 -29.74 12.04 -10.93
CA SER A 335 -29.24 11.62 -9.62
C SER A 335 -28.57 10.26 -9.80
N SER A 336 -27.27 10.19 -9.54
CA SER A 336 -26.49 8.95 -9.66
C SER A 336 -26.60 8.09 -8.39
N SER A 337 -26.79 8.73 -7.25
CA SER A 337 -27.15 8.09 -6.00
C SER A 337 -27.89 9.07 -5.09
N LYS A 338 -28.56 8.51 -4.08
CA LYS A 338 -29.26 9.28 -3.06
C LYS A 338 -29.28 8.46 -1.77
N THR A 339 -29.25 9.15 -0.65
CA THR A 339 -29.42 8.59 0.69
C THR A 339 -30.73 9.12 1.28
N SER A 340 -30.94 8.92 2.58
CA SER A 340 -32.05 9.55 3.31
C SER A 340 -31.83 11.04 3.57
N SER A 341 -30.58 11.52 3.56
CA SER A 341 -30.24 12.90 3.91
C SER A 341 -29.40 13.62 2.84
N SER A 342 -29.08 12.96 1.73
CA SER A 342 -28.33 13.54 0.64
C SER A 342 -28.76 13.04 -0.74
N VAL A 343 -28.46 13.83 -1.77
CA VAL A 343 -28.65 13.47 -3.18
C VAL A 343 -27.37 13.81 -3.93
N GLN A 344 -26.74 12.81 -4.52
CA GLN A 344 -25.66 13.00 -5.48
C GLN A 344 -26.27 13.32 -6.84
N LEU A 345 -26.09 14.56 -7.28
CA LEU A 345 -26.44 15.03 -8.60
C LEU A 345 -25.27 14.86 -9.55
N SER A 346 -25.57 14.63 -10.82
CA SER A 346 -24.65 14.68 -11.94
C SER A 346 -25.36 15.27 -13.15
N TRP A 347 -24.66 16.03 -13.97
CA TRP A 347 -25.20 16.56 -15.22
C TRP A 347 -24.15 16.49 -16.32
N THR A 348 -24.59 16.57 -17.56
CA THR A 348 -23.72 16.77 -18.69
C THR A 348 -23.15 18.18 -18.60
N ALA A 349 -21.83 18.30 -18.74
CA ALA A 349 -21.13 19.57 -18.72
C ALA A 349 -21.77 20.54 -19.72
N SER A 350 -22.02 21.75 -19.26
CA SER A 350 -22.23 22.89 -20.16
C SER A 350 -20.98 23.12 -21.00
N THR A 351 -21.19 23.56 -22.24
CA THR A 351 -20.13 24.04 -23.13
C THR A 351 -20.20 25.55 -23.20
N ASP A 352 -19.05 26.13 -23.43
CA ASP A 352 -18.89 27.56 -23.53
C ASP A 352 -17.71 27.84 -24.48
N ASN A 353 -17.71 28.99 -25.15
CA ASN A 353 -16.67 29.40 -26.09
C ASN A 353 -15.34 29.72 -25.41
N VAL A 354 -15.24 29.83 -24.08
CA VAL A 354 -13.98 30.03 -23.34
C VAL A 354 -13.83 29.04 -22.22
N GLY A 355 -14.87 28.83 -21.41
CA GLY A 355 -14.87 27.82 -20.38
C GLY A 355 -15.86 28.10 -19.25
N VAL A 356 -16.53 27.04 -18.80
CA VAL A 356 -17.40 27.08 -17.63
C VAL A 356 -16.55 27.10 -16.37
N TYR A 357 -16.76 28.09 -15.51
CA TYR A 357 -16.07 28.28 -14.23
C TYR A 357 -16.68 27.40 -13.13
N GLU A 358 -18.00 27.49 -12.95
CA GLU A 358 -18.70 26.74 -11.92
C GLU A 358 -20.18 26.52 -12.26
N TYR A 359 -20.83 25.69 -11.46
CA TYR A 359 -22.25 25.38 -11.53
C TYR A 359 -22.94 25.79 -10.24
N ASP A 360 -24.02 26.57 -10.35
CA ASP A 360 -24.91 26.93 -9.25
C ASP A 360 -26.02 25.89 -9.11
N ILE A 361 -26.14 25.27 -7.94
CA ILE A 361 -27.12 24.24 -7.63
C ILE A 361 -28.26 24.86 -6.84
N TYR A 362 -29.47 24.79 -7.40
CA TYR A 362 -30.67 25.29 -6.76
C TYR A 362 -31.49 24.13 -6.21
N ARG A 363 -31.93 24.26 -4.96
CA ARG A 363 -32.87 23.36 -4.28
C ARG A 363 -34.17 24.10 -4.04
N ASP A 364 -35.25 23.61 -4.63
CA ASP A 364 -36.59 24.22 -4.55
C ASP A 364 -36.58 25.72 -4.91
N GLY A 365 -35.77 26.08 -5.92
CA GLY A 365 -35.62 27.44 -6.41
C GLY A 365 -34.67 28.34 -5.61
N THR A 366 -34.13 27.88 -4.49
CA THR A 366 -33.13 28.63 -3.69
C THR A 366 -31.73 28.11 -3.97
N LEU A 367 -30.74 29.00 -4.09
CA LEU A 367 -29.34 28.58 -4.25
C LEU A 367 -28.91 27.77 -3.02
N ALA A 368 -28.53 26.51 -3.24
CA ALA A 368 -28.07 25.61 -2.19
C ALA A 368 -26.55 25.72 -2.02
N ASP A 369 -25.81 25.65 -3.12
CA ASP A 369 -24.35 25.77 -3.18
C ASP A 369 -23.85 25.91 -4.63
N SER A 370 -22.54 26.06 -4.83
CA SER A 370 -21.89 26.08 -6.15
C SER A 370 -20.67 25.14 -6.21
N THR A 371 -20.36 24.58 -7.38
CA THR A 371 -19.17 23.71 -7.57
C THR A 371 -18.61 23.80 -8.99
N PRO A 372 -17.28 23.72 -9.19
CA PRO A 372 -16.68 23.59 -10.51
C PRO A 372 -16.91 22.20 -11.15
N ALA A 373 -17.33 21.21 -10.37
CA ALA A 373 -17.56 19.85 -10.86
C ALA A 373 -18.95 19.70 -11.51
N THR A 374 -19.10 18.76 -12.44
CA THR A 374 -20.39 18.39 -13.04
C THR A 374 -21.22 17.42 -12.18
N SER A 375 -20.90 17.38 -10.90
CA SER A 375 -21.59 16.59 -9.90
C SER A 375 -21.49 17.27 -8.55
N PHE A 376 -22.54 17.13 -7.75
CA PHE A 376 -22.58 17.72 -6.41
C PHE A 376 -23.43 16.89 -5.46
N ASN A 377 -22.94 16.66 -4.25
CA ASN A 377 -23.69 15.96 -3.21
C ASN A 377 -24.41 16.98 -2.34
N VAL A 378 -25.71 17.17 -2.58
CA VAL A 378 -26.54 18.04 -1.74
C VAL A 378 -26.83 17.30 -0.43
N THR A 379 -26.39 17.82 0.70
CA THR A 379 -26.59 17.23 2.05
C THR A 379 -27.65 17.98 2.87
N GLY A 380 -27.94 17.49 4.08
CA GLY A 380 -28.90 18.11 5.00
C GLY A 380 -30.36 18.03 4.54
N LEU A 381 -30.69 17.06 3.69
CA LEU A 381 -32.05 16.81 3.21
C LEU A 381 -32.86 15.97 4.21
N LYS A 382 -34.18 16.08 4.13
CA LYS A 382 -35.10 15.23 4.91
C LYS A 382 -35.33 13.90 4.20
N ALA A 383 -35.45 12.82 4.97
CA ALA A 383 -35.76 11.49 4.46
C ALA A 383 -37.15 11.43 3.80
N ASN A 384 -37.30 10.54 2.82
CA ASN A 384 -38.55 10.31 2.10
C ASN A 384 -39.20 11.60 1.55
N THR A 385 -38.41 12.63 1.26
CA THR A 385 -38.86 13.96 0.84
C THR A 385 -38.43 14.20 -0.59
N THR A 386 -39.37 14.71 -1.40
CA THR A 386 -39.09 15.08 -2.78
C THR A 386 -38.55 16.50 -2.83
N TYR A 387 -37.38 16.65 -3.44
CA TYR A 387 -36.74 17.94 -3.73
C TYR A 387 -36.68 18.15 -5.24
N ASN A 388 -36.80 19.40 -5.68
CA ASN A 388 -36.58 19.77 -7.07
C ASN A 388 -35.24 20.48 -7.22
N PHE A 389 -34.39 19.93 -8.09
CA PHE A 389 -33.07 20.47 -8.38
C PHE A 389 -33.01 21.07 -9.78
N THR A 390 -32.39 22.23 -9.89
CA THR A 390 -31.95 22.81 -11.16
C THR A 390 -30.49 23.25 -11.02
N VAL A 391 -29.78 23.25 -12.13
CA VAL A 391 -28.38 23.67 -12.18
C VAL A 391 -28.22 24.75 -13.25
N LYS A 392 -27.46 25.81 -12.94
CA LYS A 392 -27.00 26.80 -13.91
C LYS A 392 -25.49 26.74 -14.01
N ALA A 393 -24.94 27.01 -15.17
CA ALA A 393 -23.51 27.16 -15.39
C ALA A 393 -23.13 28.64 -15.39
N ARG A 394 -21.93 28.96 -14.91
CA ARG A 394 -21.33 30.29 -14.91
C ARG A 394 -19.92 30.20 -15.45
N ASP A 395 -19.49 31.15 -16.27
CA ASP A 395 -18.10 31.26 -16.74
C ASP A 395 -17.25 32.20 -15.85
N LEU A 396 -15.96 32.35 -16.19
CA LEU A 396 -15.01 33.21 -15.48
C LEU A 396 -15.26 34.71 -15.72
N ALA A 397 -15.99 35.08 -16.78
CA ALA A 397 -16.40 36.45 -17.08
C ALA A 397 -17.69 36.85 -16.34
N GLY A 398 -18.36 35.89 -15.68
CA GLY A 398 -19.57 36.08 -14.89
C GLY A 398 -20.87 35.92 -15.68
N ASN A 399 -20.84 35.43 -16.93
CA ASN A 399 -22.07 35.16 -17.65
C ASN A 399 -22.71 33.86 -17.13
N ILE A 400 -24.04 33.84 -17.02
CA ILE A 400 -24.81 32.74 -16.41
C ILE A 400 -25.75 32.13 -17.44
N SER A 401 -25.74 30.81 -17.55
CA SER A 401 -26.61 30.05 -18.44
C SER A 401 -28.08 30.11 -18.03
N ALA A 402 -28.96 29.69 -18.94
CA ALA A 402 -30.29 29.24 -18.53
C ALA A 402 -30.20 28.01 -17.60
N ALA A 403 -31.22 27.79 -16.78
CA ALA A 403 -31.27 26.63 -15.89
C ALA A 403 -31.50 25.32 -16.65
N SER A 404 -30.95 24.23 -16.13
CA SER A 404 -31.25 22.87 -16.58
C SER A 404 -32.76 22.57 -16.49
N LYS A 405 -33.20 21.51 -17.17
CA LYS A 405 -34.49 20.90 -16.83
C LYS A 405 -34.48 20.51 -15.34
N ALA A 406 -35.59 20.76 -14.65
CA ALA A 406 -35.72 20.41 -13.25
C ALA A 406 -35.71 18.89 -13.07
N LEU A 407 -34.93 18.42 -12.10
CA LEU A 407 -34.91 17.04 -11.67
C LEU A 407 -35.60 16.91 -10.31
N SER A 408 -36.68 16.16 -10.27
CA SER A 408 -37.36 15.82 -9.03
C SER A 408 -36.73 14.54 -8.46
N VAL A 409 -36.12 14.63 -7.28
CA VAL A 409 -35.52 13.48 -6.59
C VAL A 409 -36.15 13.33 -5.23
N LYS A 410 -36.77 12.18 -5.00
CA LYS A 410 -37.21 11.77 -3.67
C LYS A 410 -36.06 11.08 -2.95
N THR A 411 -35.58 11.63 -1.84
CA THR A 411 -34.57 10.96 -0.98
C THR A 411 -35.06 9.57 -0.58
N ASN A 412 -34.13 8.67 -0.25
CA ASN A 412 -34.51 7.35 0.24
C ASN A 412 -35.35 7.50 1.52
N PRO A 413 -36.18 6.51 1.83
CA PRO A 413 -36.61 6.30 3.20
C PRO A 413 -35.38 6.29 4.12
N ALA A 414 -35.58 6.67 5.39
CA ALA A 414 -34.51 6.53 6.38
C ALA A 414 -33.95 5.09 6.31
N SER A 415 -32.64 4.97 6.11
CA SER A 415 -31.95 3.70 6.28
C SER A 415 -32.09 3.29 7.75
N SER A 416 -32.36 2.01 8.01
CA SER A 416 -32.22 1.46 9.36
C SER A 416 -30.74 1.36 9.76
N ASP A 417 -29.82 1.31 8.79
CA ASP A 417 -28.39 1.28 9.04
C ASP A 417 -27.86 2.71 9.27
N PRO A 418 -27.27 2.98 10.44
CA PRO A 418 -26.88 4.33 10.85
C PRO A 418 -25.66 4.88 10.08
N TYR A 419 -25.00 4.06 9.25
CA TYR A 419 -23.81 4.47 8.50
C TYR A 419 -23.79 4.00 7.05
N THR A 420 -23.16 4.78 6.18
CA THR A 420 -22.89 4.46 4.76
C THR A 420 -21.39 4.25 4.52
N PRO A 421 -20.94 3.10 3.96
CA PRO A 421 -19.53 2.85 3.72
C PRO A 421 -18.99 3.55 2.45
N GLU A 422 -17.82 4.17 2.56
CA GLU A 422 -17.10 4.91 1.53
C GLU A 422 -15.61 4.51 1.53
N VAL A 423 -15.02 4.19 0.38
CA VAL A 423 -13.58 3.89 0.29
C VAL A 423 -12.81 5.21 0.17
N VAL A 424 -11.94 5.49 1.14
CA VAL A 424 -11.13 6.73 1.20
C VAL A 424 -9.75 6.51 0.58
N ALA A 425 -9.16 5.34 0.81
CA ALA A 425 -7.92 4.94 0.16
C ALA A 425 -7.94 3.45 -0.16
N ASN A 426 -7.20 3.06 -1.20
CA ASN A 426 -7.10 1.70 -1.69
C ASN A 426 -5.63 1.38 -2.03
N ASN A 427 -5.34 0.11 -2.33
CA ASN A 427 -3.99 -0.38 -2.62
C ASN A 427 -2.98 -0.07 -1.51
N LEU A 428 -3.45 -0.12 -0.27
CA LEU A 428 -2.62 0.01 0.92
C LEU A 428 -1.83 -1.27 1.16
N GLU A 429 -0.74 -1.15 1.93
CA GLU A 429 0.14 -2.26 2.27
C GLU A 429 0.05 -2.61 3.75
N THR A 430 -0.84 -3.55 4.09
CA THR A 430 -1.05 -4.01 5.47
C THR A 430 -1.18 -2.83 6.47
N PRO A 431 -2.13 -1.89 6.25
CA PRO A 431 -2.37 -0.79 7.19
C PRO A 431 -2.73 -1.33 8.57
N TRP A 432 -2.15 -0.78 9.65
CA TRP A 432 -2.17 -1.41 10.99
C TRP A 432 -2.92 -0.62 12.07
N ALA A 433 -2.65 0.67 12.21
CA ALA A 433 -3.36 1.55 13.14
C ALA A 433 -3.69 2.89 12.49
N ILE A 434 -4.82 3.48 12.92
CA ILE A 434 -5.31 4.79 12.49
C ILE A 434 -5.33 5.73 13.70
N ASP A 435 -4.99 6.99 13.50
CA ASP A 435 -5.31 8.06 14.45
C ASP A 435 -5.52 9.41 13.76
N PHE A 436 -6.25 10.31 14.41
CA PHE A 436 -6.70 11.58 13.84
C PHE A 436 -5.97 12.76 14.46
N ALA A 437 -5.51 13.68 13.62
CA ALA A 437 -5.11 15.00 14.09
C ALA A 437 -6.35 15.88 14.29
N PRO A 438 -6.31 16.83 15.24
CA PRO A 438 -7.42 17.78 15.44
C PRO A 438 -7.72 18.67 14.22
N ASP A 439 -6.78 18.78 13.28
CA ASP A 439 -6.93 19.52 12.02
C ASP A 439 -7.60 18.71 10.90
N GLY A 440 -8.04 17.47 11.18
CA GLY A 440 -8.74 16.60 10.24
C GLY A 440 -7.84 15.67 9.42
N ARG A 441 -6.51 15.77 9.55
CA ARG A 441 -5.60 14.79 8.93
C ARG A 441 -5.76 13.41 9.58
N ILE A 442 -5.68 12.37 8.76
CA ILE A 442 -5.74 10.96 9.20
C ILE A 442 -4.36 10.37 9.04
N PHE A 443 -3.72 9.97 10.14
CA PHE A 443 -2.44 9.28 10.11
C PHE A 443 -2.66 7.79 10.30
N PHE A 444 -1.94 6.98 9.54
CA PHE A 444 -1.99 5.53 9.71
C PHE A 444 -0.65 4.87 9.41
N THR A 445 -0.42 3.70 9.99
CA THR A 445 0.80 2.92 9.80
C THR A 445 0.61 1.83 8.77
N GLU A 446 1.64 1.54 7.97
CA GLU A 446 1.73 0.38 7.09
C GLU A 446 2.81 -0.56 7.60
N ARG A 447 2.41 -1.78 7.99
CA ARG A 447 3.24 -2.65 8.83
C ARG A 447 4.54 -3.06 8.17
N ASN A 448 4.45 -3.57 6.96
CA ASN A 448 5.55 -4.28 6.30
C ASN A 448 6.58 -3.29 5.74
N SER A 449 6.11 -2.18 5.17
CA SER A 449 6.98 -1.15 4.60
C SER A 449 7.53 -0.16 5.62
N GLY A 450 7.05 -0.18 6.87
CA GLY A 450 7.54 0.71 7.93
C GLY A 450 7.14 2.17 7.69
N ARG A 451 6.03 2.41 6.99
CA ARG A 451 5.57 3.76 6.61
C ARG A 451 4.51 4.29 7.56
N VAL A 452 4.64 5.55 7.97
CA VAL A 452 3.49 6.34 8.44
C VAL A 452 2.94 7.10 7.24
N ARG A 453 1.67 6.92 6.93
CA ARG A 453 0.94 7.57 5.83
C ARG A 453 -0.01 8.61 6.38
N VAL A 454 -0.42 9.55 5.53
CA VAL A 454 -1.37 10.60 5.89
C VAL A 454 -2.42 10.80 4.78
N VAL A 455 -3.67 10.91 5.18
CA VAL A 455 -4.78 11.42 4.37
C VAL A 455 -5.05 12.85 4.80
N GLU A 456 -5.12 13.77 3.85
CA GLU A 456 -5.41 15.19 4.07
C GLU A 456 -6.50 15.59 3.09
N ASN A 457 -7.59 16.19 3.57
CA ASN A 457 -8.76 16.59 2.77
C ASN A 457 -9.33 15.43 1.92
N GLY A 458 -9.40 14.23 2.50
CA GLY A 458 -9.90 13.03 1.82
C GLY A 458 -8.92 12.40 0.82
N ILE A 459 -7.73 12.96 0.64
CA ILE A 459 -6.74 12.49 -0.33
C ILE A 459 -5.55 11.86 0.40
N LEU A 460 -5.25 10.59 0.09
CA LEU A 460 -4.03 9.93 0.53
C LEU A 460 -2.81 10.59 -0.12
N LYS A 461 -1.89 11.10 0.69
CA LYS A 461 -0.59 11.58 0.19
C LYS A 461 0.27 10.38 -0.23
N SER A 462 0.97 10.46 -1.36
CA SER A 462 1.98 9.41 -1.68
C SER A 462 3.10 9.41 -0.68
N THR A 463 3.60 10.60 -0.35
CA THR A 463 4.77 10.72 0.48
C THR A 463 4.37 10.33 1.90
N PRO A 464 4.87 9.21 2.45
CA PRO A 464 4.73 8.91 3.84
C PRO A 464 5.34 10.05 4.66
N VAL A 465 4.73 10.25 5.81
CA VAL A 465 5.24 11.11 6.86
C VAL A 465 6.65 10.65 7.27
N ILE A 466 6.87 9.35 7.34
CA ILE A 466 8.19 8.75 7.51
C ILE A 466 8.17 7.32 6.96
N THR A 467 9.29 6.89 6.37
CA THR A 467 9.61 5.47 6.20
C THR A 467 10.72 5.15 7.19
N LEU A 468 10.48 4.21 8.11
CA LEU A 468 11.52 3.78 9.04
C LEU A 468 12.57 2.96 8.28
N GLY A 469 13.84 3.35 8.41
CA GLY A 469 15.00 2.52 8.05
C GLY A 469 15.60 1.84 9.28
N ASP A 470 16.85 1.39 9.16
CA ASP A 470 17.58 0.72 10.25
C ASP A 470 17.44 1.47 11.60
N PRO A 471 17.17 0.77 12.71
CA PRO A 471 17.13 -0.69 12.86
C PRO A 471 15.73 -1.32 12.68
N PHE A 472 14.79 -0.64 12.01
CA PHE A 472 13.45 -1.18 11.75
C PHE A 472 13.51 -2.61 11.19
N TYR A 473 12.61 -3.48 11.65
CA TYR A 473 12.60 -4.86 11.23
C TYR A 473 11.20 -5.35 10.92
N TYR A 474 11.08 -5.99 9.76
CA TYR A 474 9.91 -6.74 9.34
C TYR A 474 10.38 -8.10 8.82
N MET A 475 9.65 -9.15 9.19
CA MET A 475 9.81 -10.48 8.61
C MET A 475 8.56 -10.86 7.82
N PRO A 476 8.67 -11.34 6.57
CA PRO A 476 7.54 -11.84 5.80
C PRO A 476 6.71 -12.87 6.55
N LYS A 477 5.39 -12.79 6.39
CA LYS A 477 4.41 -13.66 7.08
C LYS A 477 4.56 -13.68 8.62
N SER A 478 5.11 -12.61 9.21
CA SER A 478 5.13 -12.37 10.65
C SER A 478 4.04 -11.38 11.07
N GLU A 479 3.92 -11.15 12.38
CA GLU A 479 3.02 -10.16 12.97
C GLU A 479 3.75 -8.86 13.37
N GLY A 480 5.09 -8.84 13.31
CA GLY A 480 5.93 -7.69 13.65
C GLY A 480 6.09 -6.72 12.48
N GLY A 481 6.56 -5.51 12.77
CA GLY A 481 6.72 -4.41 11.81
C GLY A 481 6.35 -3.08 12.45
N LEU A 482 5.82 -2.12 11.68
CA LEU A 482 5.30 -0.86 12.20
C LEU A 482 3.82 -1.04 12.60
N LEU A 483 3.53 -0.92 13.90
CA LEU A 483 2.25 -1.32 14.48
C LEU A 483 1.45 -0.08 14.92
N GLY A 484 1.23 0.10 16.22
CA GLY A 484 0.38 1.17 16.75
C GLY A 484 0.92 2.58 16.47
N ILE A 485 -0.01 3.52 16.33
CA ILE A 485 0.22 4.96 16.29
C ILE A 485 -0.72 5.66 17.28
N ALA A 486 -0.26 6.73 17.92
CA ALA A 486 -1.09 7.66 18.67
C ALA A 486 -0.56 9.08 18.50
N LEU A 487 -1.42 10.06 18.28
CA LEU A 487 -1.08 11.48 18.20
C LEU A 487 -1.19 12.11 19.58
N ASP A 488 -0.25 12.99 19.91
CA ASP A 488 -0.28 13.73 21.17
C ASP A 488 -1.55 14.61 21.26
N PRO A 489 -2.22 14.73 22.43
CA PRO A 489 -3.40 15.59 22.55
C PRO A 489 -3.13 17.05 22.19
N ASN A 490 -1.87 17.50 22.28
CA ASN A 490 -1.43 18.84 21.87
C ASN A 490 -0.76 18.86 20.48
N PHE A 491 -1.07 17.88 19.62
CA PHE A 491 -0.45 17.69 18.30
C PHE A 491 -0.39 18.97 17.46
N THR A 492 -1.43 19.81 17.49
CA THR A 492 -1.48 21.08 16.74
C THR A 492 -0.40 22.09 17.14
N SER A 493 0.20 21.93 18.32
CA SER A 493 1.27 22.81 18.83
C SER A 493 2.63 22.10 18.87
N ASN A 494 2.65 20.84 19.30
CA ASN A 494 3.89 20.11 19.54
C ASN A 494 4.23 19.12 18.42
N HIS A 495 3.32 18.83 17.49
CA HIS A 495 3.51 17.91 16.37
C HIS A 495 4.10 16.55 16.79
N TYR A 496 3.81 16.08 18.01
CA TYR A 496 4.31 14.80 18.49
C TYR A 496 3.34 13.67 18.17
N MET A 497 3.89 12.58 17.65
CA MET A 497 3.16 11.32 17.49
C MET A 497 4.02 10.18 18.02
N TYR A 498 3.39 9.11 18.47
CA TYR A 498 3.99 7.96 19.09
C TYR A 498 3.76 6.76 18.20
N ILE A 499 4.78 5.94 17.98
CA ILE A 499 4.66 4.72 17.19
C ILE A 499 5.27 3.52 17.94
N TYR A 500 4.65 2.35 17.76
CA TYR A 500 5.16 1.07 18.22
C TYR A 500 5.73 0.32 17.03
N HIS A 501 6.97 -0.20 17.12
CA HIS A 501 7.49 -1.02 16.04
C HIS A 501 8.50 -2.08 16.48
N SER A 502 8.61 -3.13 15.67
CA SER A 502 9.63 -4.16 15.77
C SER A 502 10.96 -3.68 15.17
N TYR A 503 12.08 -4.10 15.76
CA TYR A 503 13.42 -3.70 15.34
C TYR A 503 14.47 -4.78 15.67
N LYS A 504 15.64 -4.70 15.03
CA LYS A 504 16.81 -5.49 15.38
C LYS A 504 17.66 -4.76 16.43
N THR A 505 17.89 -5.42 17.55
CA THR A 505 18.87 -5.00 18.55
C THR A 505 20.30 -5.11 18.00
N SER A 506 21.27 -4.48 18.67
CA SER A 506 22.68 -4.54 18.28
C SER A 506 23.27 -5.95 18.28
N ASP A 507 22.69 -6.89 19.04
CA ASP A 507 23.03 -8.31 19.04
C ASP A 507 22.13 -9.16 18.13
N ASN A 508 21.44 -8.52 17.16
CA ASN A 508 20.59 -9.12 16.13
C ASN A 508 19.32 -9.86 16.64
N LYS A 509 18.92 -9.67 17.90
CA LYS A 509 17.63 -10.15 18.40
C LYS A 509 16.50 -9.26 17.92
N VAL A 510 15.34 -9.88 17.64
CA VAL A 510 14.11 -9.15 17.36
C VAL A 510 13.53 -8.66 18.69
N ALA A 511 13.21 -7.38 18.76
CA ALA A 511 12.57 -6.75 19.90
C ALA A 511 11.53 -5.73 19.42
N ASN A 512 10.68 -5.28 20.32
CA ASN A 512 9.74 -4.19 20.09
C ASN A 512 10.16 -2.93 20.88
N ARG A 513 9.72 -1.77 20.41
CA ARG A 513 9.94 -0.48 21.07
C ARG A 513 8.83 0.51 20.77
N VAL A 514 8.69 1.51 21.63
CA VAL A 514 7.87 2.70 21.38
C VAL A 514 8.79 3.90 21.22
N VAL A 515 8.58 4.66 20.15
CA VAL A 515 9.30 5.90 19.89
C VAL A 515 8.34 7.05 19.70
N ARG A 516 8.78 8.26 20.05
CA ARG A 516 8.12 9.51 19.72
C ARG A 516 8.76 10.08 18.45
N LEU A 517 7.91 10.49 17.52
CA LEU A 517 8.27 11.22 16.32
C LEU A 517 7.90 12.69 16.49
N LYS A 518 8.66 13.57 15.84
CA LYS A 518 8.31 14.98 15.65
C LYS A 518 7.97 15.20 14.19
N GLU A 519 6.73 15.60 13.92
CA GLU A 519 6.23 15.95 12.60
C GLU A 519 6.48 17.43 12.27
N ASN A 520 6.68 17.70 11.00
CA ASN A 520 6.79 19.01 10.39
C ASN A 520 6.41 18.90 8.91
N ASN A 521 5.29 19.50 8.52
CA ASN A 521 4.79 19.56 7.13
C ASN A 521 4.69 18.18 6.44
N ASN A 522 3.96 17.26 7.06
CA ASN A 522 3.74 15.89 6.62
C ASN A 522 5.05 15.11 6.41
N LYS A 523 6.11 15.47 7.16
CA LYS A 523 7.36 14.71 7.31
C LYS A 523 7.66 14.56 8.79
N ALA A 524 8.28 13.46 9.21
CA ALA A 524 8.66 13.26 10.60
C ALA A 524 10.07 12.69 10.75
N THR A 525 10.64 12.91 11.94
CA THR A 525 11.89 12.30 12.39
C THR A 525 11.67 11.66 13.76
N ILE A 526 12.51 10.68 14.11
CA ILE A 526 12.51 10.10 15.46
C ILE A 526 13.09 11.13 16.41
N ASP A 527 12.28 11.59 17.36
CA ASP A 527 12.67 12.52 18.41
C ASP A 527 13.24 11.78 19.62
N LYS A 528 12.58 10.70 20.05
CA LYS A 528 12.97 9.98 21.28
C LYS A 528 12.55 8.52 21.27
N VAL A 529 13.38 7.64 21.82
CA VAL A 529 12.98 6.28 22.22
C VAL A 529 12.40 6.33 23.62
N LEU A 530 11.16 5.87 23.81
CA LEU A 530 10.46 5.94 25.10
C LEU A 530 10.64 4.66 25.92
N ILE A 531 10.56 3.51 25.27
CA ILE A 531 10.82 2.19 25.85
C ILE A 531 11.35 1.27 24.75
N THR A 532 12.23 0.34 25.11
CA THR A 532 12.93 -0.52 24.17
C THR A 532 13.20 -1.90 24.79
N ASN A 533 13.74 -2.85 24.02
CA ASN A 533 13.97 -4.23 24.44
C ASN A 533 12.72 -4.95 24.98
N LEU A 534 11.53 -4.58 24.49
CA LEU A 534 10.33 -5.38 24.70
C LEU A 534 10.48 -6.69 23.91
N PRO A 535 10.06 -7.85 24.44
CA PRO A 535 10.11 -9.10 23.70
C PRO A 535 9.47 -8.98 22.31
N GLY A 536 10.24 -9.31 21.28
CA GLY A 536 9.78 -9.33 19.89
C GLY A 536 9.91 -10.73 19.31
N ALA A 537 8.95 -11.13 18.49
CA ALA A 537 8.91 -12.47 17.90
C ALA A 537 8.22 -12.48 16.54
N VAL A 538 8.21 -13.65 15.89
CA VAL A 538 7.47 -13.86 14.63
C VAL A 538 5.96 -13.68 14.83
N TYR A 539 5.43 -14.04 16.00
CA TYR A 539 4.04 -13.91 16.38
C TYR A 539 3.94 -13.28 17.76
N HIS A 540 2.78 -12.72 18.07
CA HIS A 540 2.44 -12.15 19.38
C HIS A 540 3.31 -10.96 19.79
N ASN A 541 3.29 -9.90 18.99
CA ASN A 541 3.97 -8.64 19.29
C ASN A 541 3.07 -7.57 19.94
N GLY A 542 1.78 -7.88 20.14
CA GLY A 542 0.79 -6.91 20.57
C GLY A 542 0.78 -5.68 19.65
N GLY A 543 1.14 -4.53 20.20
CA GLY A 543 1.53 -3.34 19.44
C GLY A 543 0.47 -2.25 19.34
N ARG A 544 -0.75 -2.46 19.87
CA ARG A 544 -1.75 -1.39 19.91
C ARG A 544 -1.25 -0.31 20.86
N LEU A 545 -1.32 0.93 20.41
CA LEU A 545 -0.84 2.12 21.11
C LEU A 545 -1.96 3.15 21.09
N LYS A 546 -2.30 3.71 22.25
CA LYS A 546 -3.33 4.75 22.41
C LYS A 546 -2.96 5.69 23.55
N ILE A 547 -3.49 6.90 23.52
CA ILE A 547 -3.43 7.82 24.66
C ILE A 547 -4.76 7.73 25.41
N GLY A 548 -4.68 7.45 26.71
CA GLY A 548 -5.84 7.36 27.58
C GLY A 548 -6.35 8.73 28.03
N PRO A 549 -7.56 8.79 28.63
CA PRO A 549 -8.19 10.02 29.12
C PRO A 549 -7.42 10.70 30.27
N ASP A 550 -6.43 10.02 30.86
CA ASP A 550 -5.51 10.56 31.86
C ASP A 550 -4.23 11.17 31.25
N ASN A 551 -4.20 11.36 29.93
CA ASN A 551 -3.05 11.84 29.15
C ASN A 551 -1.80 10.97 29.36
N LYS A 552 -1.98 9.66 29.41
CA LYS A 552 -0.89 8.66 29.44
C LYS A 552 -0.91 7.81 28.19
N LEU A 553 0.25 7.33 27.82
CA LEU A 553 0.44 6.42 26.70
C LEU A 553 0.26 4.98 27.17
N TYR A 554 -0.70 4.27 26.58
CA TYR A 554 -0.98 2.85 26.85
C TYR A 554 -0.67 2.01 25.64
N PHE A 555 -0.08 0.84 25.87
CA PHE A 555 0.18 -0.13 24.81
C PHE A 555 0.29 -1.55 25.32
N GLY A 556 -0.03 -2.51 24.47
CA GLY A 556 0.13 -3.94 24.75
C GLY A 556 1.38 -4.52 24.09
N ASP A 557 2.07 -5.44 24.77
CA ASP A 557 3.08 -6.33 24.18
C ASP A 557 2.67 -7.79 24.38
N GLY A 558 2.85 -8.60 23.35
CA GLY A 558 2.37 -9.99 23.35
C GLY A 558 3.33 -10.95 24.05
N ASN A 559 2.87 -12.18 24.27
CA ASN A 559 3.67 -13.28 24.80
C ASN A 559 3.72 -14.43 23.78
N TYR A 560 4.88 -14.63 23.17
CA TYR A 560 5.13 -15.76 22.28
C TYR A 560 5.66 -16.99 23.02
N GLY A 561 4.76 -17.77 23.62
CA GLY A 561 5.05 -19.10 24.19
C GLY A 561 5.92 -19.11 25.45
N ASN A 562 6.16 -17.96 26.08
CA ASN A 562 6.91 -17.87 27.33
C ASN A 562 5.99 -18.13 28.52
N LYS A 563 6.47 -18.96 29.46
CA LYS A 563 5.74 -19.34 30.67
C LYS A 563 5.93 -18.37 31.84
N ASP A 564 6.93 -17.50 31.76
CA ASP A 564 7.19 -16.48 32.77
C ASP A 564 6.17 -15.34 32.64
N ASP A 565 5.30 -15.20 33.65
CA ASP A 565 4.32 -14.13 33.74
C ASP A 565 4.73 -13.05 34.77
N THR A 566 5.91 -13.15 35.38
CA THR A 566 6.42 -12.21 36.39
C THR A 566 6.61 -10.79 35.85
N LEU A 567 6.92 -9.84 36.75
CA LEU A 567 7.13 -8.44 36.40
C LEU A 567 8.49 -8.18 35.71
N SER A 568 9.43 -9.13 35.74
CA SER A 568 10.72 -9.02 35.05
C SER A 568 10.64 -9.37 33.56
N TYR A 569 9.68 -10.20 33.16
CA TYR A 569 9.43 -10.49 31.76
C TYR A 569 8.33 -9.57 31.22
N LEU A 570 8.68 -8.75 30.23
CA LEU A 570 7.81 -7.69 29.71
C LEU A 570 6.78 -8.18 28.67
N GLY A 571 6.87 -9.42 28.19
CA GLY A 571 5.87 -9.96 27.26
C GLY A 571 4.55 -10.28 27.97
N GLY A 572 3.43 -10.13 27.24
CA GLY A 572 2.09 -10.42 27.73
C GLY A 572 1.58 -9.42 28.77
N LYS A 573 1.83 -8.14 28.52
CA LYS A 573 1.55 -7.01 29.43
C LYS A 573 0.84 -5.89 28.70
N ILE A 574 0.08 -5.11 29.45
CA ILE A 574 -0.31 -3.74 29.05
C ILE A 574 0.54 -2.78 29.86
N PHE A 575 1.04 -1.73 29.23
CA PHE A 575 1.91 -0.72 29.81
C PHE A 575 1.22 0.63 29.89
N ARG A 576 1.72 1.50 30.77
CA ARG A 576 1.29 2.89 30.93
C ARG A 576 2.51 3.78 31.20
N LEU A 577 2.73 4.77 30.33
CA LEU A 577 3.82 5.75 30.41
C LEU A 577 3.27 7.18 30.41
N ASN A 578 4.01 8.12 30.99
CA ASN A 578 3.85 9.53 30.64
C ASN A 578 4.24 9.74 29.16
N LEU A 579 3.72 10.81 28.54
CA LEU A 579 3.99 11.14 27.14
C LEU A 579 5.47 11.46 26.85
N ASP A 580 6.26 11.75 27.88
CA ASP A 580 7.72 11.92 27.77
C ASP A 580 8.51 10.60 27.93
N GLY A 581 7.81 9.48 28.15
CA GLY A 581 8.37 8.15 28.36
C GLY A 581 8.70 7.80 29.81
N THR A 582 8.52 8.72 30.77
CA THR A 582 8.72 8.40 32.19
C THR A 582 7.59 7.51 32.73
N ILE A 583 7.87 6.74 33.78
CA ILE A 583 6.88 5.88 34.42
C ILE A 583 6.02 6.74 35.38
N PRO A 584 4.67 6.71 35.27
CA PRO A 584 3.81 7.40 36.21
C PRO A 584 4.01 6.91 37.64
N SER A 585 4.04 7.83 38.61
CA SER A 585 4.25 7.49 40.03
C SER A 585 3.13 6.66 40.64
N ASP A 586 1.94 6.70 40.03
CA ASP A 586 0.72 5.97 40.40
C ASP A 586 0.56 4.63 39.66
N ASN A 587 1.59 4.15 38.93
CA ASN A 587 1.52 2.83 38.31
C ASN A 587 1.39 1.70 39.36
N PRO A 588 0.61 0.64 39.07
CA PRO A 588 0.16 -0.33 40.07
C PRO A 588 1.25 -1.24 40.65
N PHE A 589 2.39 -1.36 39.96
CA PHE A 589 3.54 -2.15 40.41
C PHE A 589 4.72 -1.28 40.86
N GLY A 590 4.44 -0.03 41.25
CA GLY A 590 5.41 0.94 41.73
C GLY A 590 6.04 1.79 40.63
N ALA A 591 6.67 2.89 41.04
CA ALA A 591 7.19 3.94 40.14
C ALA A 591 8.35 3.49 39.21
N SER A 592 8.91 2.31 39.42
CA SER A 592 9.95 1.72 38.56
C SER A 592 9.40 0.73 37.53
N SER A 593 8.10 0.43 37.54
CA SER A 593 7.49 -0.53 36.63
C SER A 593 6.54 0.15 35.63
N PRO A 594 6.76 0.01 34.31
CA PRO A 594 5.86 0.55 33.30
C PRO A 594 4.58 -0.29 33.14
N ILE A 595 4.50 -1.46 33.81
CA ILE A 595 3.41 -2.41 33.66
C ILE A 595 2.14 -1.85 34.32
N TYR A 596 1.05 -1.88 33.56
CA TYR A 596 -0.30 -1.51 34.02
C TYR A 596 -1.13 -2.76 34.37
N SER A 597 -1.08 -3.80 33.55
CA SER A 597 -1.68 -5.11 33.86
C SER A 597 -0.89 -6.24 33.20
N ARG A 598 -1.12 -7.48 33.64
CA ARG A 598 -0.36 -8.66 33.22
C ARG A 598 -1.24 -9.86 32.88
N GLY A 599 -0.65 -10.89 32.29
CA GLY A 599 -1.34 -12.15 32.01
C GLY A 599 -2.12 -12.12 30.70
N HIS A 600 -1.60 -11.38 29.71
CA HIS A 600 -2.16 -11.29 28.37
C HIS A 600 -1.41 -12.18 27.40
N ARG A 601 -2.09 -12.69 26.37
CA ARG A 601 -1.50 -13.51 25.31
C ARG A 601 -1.03 -12.65 24.15
N ASN A 602 -1.92 -11.88 23.53
CA ASN A 602 -1.59 -11.03 22.37
C ASN A 602 -2.59 -9.87 22.21
N PRO A 603 -2.49 -8.83 23.05
CA PRO A 603 -3.42 -7.71 23.07
C PRO A 603 -3.27 -6.81 21.84
N GLN A 604 -4.36 -6.59 21.10
CA GLN A 604 -4.35 -5.85 19.82
C GLN A 604 -5.40 -4.74 19.70
N GLY A 605 -6.27 -4.58 20.69
CA GLY A 605 -7.27 -3.51 20.76
C GLY A 605 -7.25 -2.84 22.11
N LEU A 606 -7.43 -1.51 22.13
CA LEU A 606 -7.56 -0.72 23.35
C LEU A 606 -8.59 0.39 23.08
N ALA A 607 -9.59 0.52 23.95
CA ALA A 607 -10.55 1.62 23.90
C ALA A 607 -11.07 1.96 25.31
N TRP A 608 -11.36 3.24 25.56
CA TRP A 608 -11.97 3.69 26.81
C TRP A 608 -13.46 3.91 26.62
N GLN A 609 -14.26 3.37 27.54
CA GLN A 609 -15.70 3.59 27.57
C GLN A 609 -15.99 5.07 27.88
N PRO A 610 -16.72 5.80 27.02
CA PRO A 610 -17.10 7.19 27.27
C PRO A 610 -17.87 7.35 28.59
N GLY A 611 -17.60 8.43 29.31
CA GLY A 611 -18.26 8.76 30.58
C GLY A 611 -17.76 8.01 31.81
N THR A 612 -17.27 6.77 31.68
CA THR A 612 -16.72 5.99 32.81
C THR A 612 -15.20 5.85 32.77
N ASN A 613 -14.57 6.09 31.63
CA ASN A 613 -13.14 5.89 31.38
C ASN A 613 -12.66 4.46 31.72
N ARG A 614 -13.55 3.46 31.68
CA ARG A 614 -13.18 2.05 31.83
C ARG A 614 -12.38 1.61 30.59
N LEU A 615 -11.19 1.04 30.77
CA LEU A 615 -10.35 0.55 29.67
C LEU A 615 -10.81 -0.84 29.24
N PHE A 616 -11.12 -1.00 27.96
CA PHE A 616 -11.42 -2.28 27.32
C PHE A 616 -10.26 -2.68 26.42
N GLU A 617 -10.06 -3.98 26.31
CA GLU A 617 -8.98 -4.58 25.53
C GLU A 617 -9.52 -5.79 24.76
N SER A 618 -8.92 -6.07 23.60
CA SER A 618 -9.23 -7.29 22.84
C SER A 618 -7.96 -8.02 22.43
N GLU A 619 -7.92 -9.33 22.69
CA GLU A 619 -6.75 -10.17 22.44
C GLU A 619 -7.07 -11.48 21.71
N HIS A 620 -6.04 -12.00 21.03
CA HIS A 620 -6.09 -13.33 20.44
C HIS A 620 -5.82 -14.41 21.49
N GLY A 621 -6.77 -15.32 21.69
CA GLY A 621 -6.61 -16.49 22.54
C GLY A 621 -5.94 -17.67 21.82
N GLU A 622 -5.71 -18.77 22.53
CA GLU A 622 -5.29 -20.01 21.88
C GLU A 622 -6.47 -20.61 21.09
N ALA A 623 -6.23 -20.89 19.82
CA ALA A 623 -7.21 -21.39 18.84
C ALA A 623 -8.48 -20.52 18.66
N SER A 624 -9.48 -20.65 19.52
CA SER A 624 -10.80 -20.01 19.41
C SER A 624 -11.25 -19.31 20.69
N LYS A 625 -10.34 -19.10 21.66
CA LYS A 625 -10.64 -18.48 22.95
C LYS A 625 -10.30 -16.99 22.96
N ASP A 626 -10.56 -16.29 21.86
CA ASP A 626 -10.32 -14.84 21.76
C ASP A 626 -11.13 -14.08 22.82
N GLU A 627 -10.58 -13.02 23.40
CA GLU A 627 -11.16 -12.37 24.59
C GLU A 627 -11.43 -10.88 24.37
N ILE A 628 -12.46 -10.37 25.05
CA ILE A 628 -12.64 -8.95 25.34
C ILE A 628 -12.58 -8.76 26.85
N ASN A 629 -11.64 -7.94 27.30
CA ASN A 629 -11.33 -7.73 28.70
C ASN A 629 -11.73 -6.33 29.18
N PHE A 630 -12.19 -6.22 30.44
CA PHE A 630 -12.21 -4.96 31.17
C PHE A 630 -10.91 -4.85 31.97
N ILE A 631 -10.03 -3.93 31.56
CA ILE A 631 -8.70 -3.76 32.12
C ILE A 631 -8.72 -2.93 33.40
N GLN A 632 -8.19 -3.51 34.47
CA GLN A 632 -8.01 -2.86 35.77
C GLN A 632 -6.52 -2.81 36.13
N PRO A 633 -6.06 -1.73 36.79
CA PRO A 633 -4.67 -1.56 37.16
C PRO A 633 -4.23 -2.65 38.13
N GLY A 634 -3.11 -3.31 37.84
CA GLY A 634 -2.49 -4.33 38.69
C GLY A 634 -3.06 -5.75 38.53
N ASN A 635 -4.16 -5.91 37.80
CA ASN A 635 -4.82 -7.21 37.66
C ASN A 635 -4.04 -8.18 36.76
N ASN A 636 -4.26 -9.47 37.02
CA ASN A 636 -3.74 -10.59 36.23
C ASN A 636 -4.87 -11.24 35.41
N TYR A 637 -4.69 -11.35 34.09
CA TYR A 637 -5.66 -11.90 33.14
C TYR A 637 -5.39 -13.39 32.82
N GLY A 638 -4.40 -14.00 33.45
CA GLY A 638 -4.29 -15.45 33.58
C GLY A 638 -3.39 -16.16 32.56
N TRP A 639 -3.11 -15.58 31.38
CA TRP A 639 -2.19 -16.19 30.43
C TRP A 639 -0.77 -16.31 31.05
N PRO A 640 -0.04 -17.43 30.87
CA PRO A 640 -0.35 -18.57 29.99
C PRO A 640 -1.08 -19.74 30.65
N LYS A 641 -1.48 -19.61 31.92
CA LYS A 641 -2.07 -20.72 32.68
C LYS A 641 -3.57 -20.83 32.51
N TYR A 642 -4.24 -19.69 32.36
CA TYR A 642 -5.70 -19.57 32.28
C TYR A 642 -6.10 -18.67 31.10
N GLU A 643 -7.15 -19.05 30.39
CA GLU A 643 -7.75 -18.33 29.25
C GLU A 643 -9.21 -18.80 29.04
N GLY A 644 -10.05 -17.92 28.51
CA GLY A 644 -11.47 -18.09 28.26
C GLY A 644 -12.22 -18.67 29.46
N GLY A 645 -12.96 -19.76 29.22
CA GLY A 645 -13.85 -20.35 30.21
C GLY A 645 -13.20 -20.90 31.48
N ASN A 646 -11.86 -20.96 31.59
CA ASN A 646 -11.18 -21.50 32.77
C ASN A 646 -10.52 -20.43 33.69
N GLN A 647 -10.70 -19.14 33.41
CA GLN A 647 -10.15 -18.02 34.20
C GLN A 647 -10.87 -17.75 35.53
N ASN A 648 -11.92 -18.51 35.88
CA ASN A 648 -12.58 -18.40 37.18
C ASN A 648 -11.71 -19.03 38.29
N GLN A 649 -10.61 -18.36 38.63
CA GLN A 649 -9.59 -18.79 39.57
C GLN A 649 -9.24 -17.67 40.54
N PRO A 650 -8.85 -17.97 41.79
CA PRO A 650 -8.42 -16.94 42.74
C PRO A 650 -7.29 -16.06 42.18
N GLY A 651 -7.49 -14.74 42.19
CA GLY A 651 -6.51 -13.76 41.74
C GLY A 651 -6.42 -13.57 40.22
N ILE A 652 -7.26 -14.25 39.43
CA ILE A 652 -7.36 -14.09 37.98
C ILE A 652 -8.62 -13.30 37.64
N THR A 653 -8.47 -12.35 36.72
CA THR A 653 -9.58 -11.55 36.20
C THR A 653 -10.11 -12.23 34.94
N PRO A 654 -11.38 -12.69 34.93
CA PRO A 654 -11.97 -13.27 33.73
C PRO A 654 -12.37 -12.18 32.71
N PRO A 655 -12.44 -12.53 31.41
CA PRO A 655 -12.87 -11.64 30.36
C PRO A 655 -14.36 -11.31 30.49
N LEU A 656 -14.78 -10.21 29.88
CA LEU A 656 -16.19 -9.85 29.75
C LEU A 656 -16.93 -10.85 28.85
N ILE A 657 -16.24 -11.33 27.82
CA ILE A 657 -16.71 -12.34 26.89
C ILE A 657 -15.50 -12.98 26.22
N TYR A 658 -15.62 -14.25 25.88
CA TYR A 658 -14.65 -14.95 25.06
C TYR A 658 -15.36 -15.72 23.93
N ALA A 659 -14.65 -15.90 22.81
CA ALA A 659 -15.14 -16.70 21.70
C ALA A 659 -15.17 -18.19 22.09
N SER A 660 -16.21 -18.90 21.62
CA SER A 660 -16.37 -20.34 21.86
C SER A 660 -16.77 -21.03 20.57
N GLY A 661 -15.91 -21.91 20.07
CA GLY A 661 -16.16 -22.68 18.85
C GLY A 661 -15.92 -21.95 17.53
N THR A 662 -15.65 -20.64 17.55
CA THR A 662 -15.25 -19.84 16.38
C THR A 662 -14.03 -18.98 16.73
N THR A 663 -13.15 -18.70 15.76
CA THR A 663 -12.02 -17.77 15.96
C THR A 663 -12.37 -16.41 15.37
N TRP A 664 -12.44 -15.38 16.20
CA TRP A 664 -12.59 -14.00 15.76
C TRP A 664 -11.27 -13.43 15.27
N ALA A 665 -10.19 -13.68 16.01
CA ALA A 665 -8.91 -12.96 15.94
C ALA A 665 -9.15 -11.44 16.00
N PRO A 666 -9.60 -10.91 17.17
CA PRO A 666 -9.97 -9.53 17.34
C PRO A 666 -8.74 -8.62 17.34
N SER A 667 -8.89 -7.40 16.85
CA SER A 667 -7.77 -6.46 16.69
C SER A 667 -8.15 -5.06 17.16
N GLY A 668 -8.27 -4.07 16.29
CA GLY A 668 -8.69 -2.73 16.74
C GLY A 668 -10.12 -2.70 17.26
N MET A 669 -10.38 -1.72 18.12
CA MET A 669 -11.69 -1.51 18.73
C MET A 669 -11.91 -0.03 19.03
N THR A 670 -13.16 0.41 18.97
CA THR A 670 -13.55 1.77 19.35
C THR A 670 -14.94 1.77 19.97
N PHE A 671 -15.15 2.62 20.96
CA PHE A 671 -16.50 3.00 21.35
C PHE A 671 -17.06 4.00 20.35
N VAL A 672 -18.36 3.92 20.11
CA VAL A 672 -19.11 4.94 19.36
C VAL A 672 -19.65 5.95 20.35
N THR A 673 -19.50 7.25 20.06
CA THR A 673 -19.89 8.32 20.99
C THR A 673 -21.19 9.02 20.59
N GLN A 674 -21.61 8.89 19.32
CA GLN A 674 -22.83 9.54 18.81
C GLN A 674 -23.74 8.61 17.98
N GLY A 675 -24.99 9.06 17.80
CA GLY A 675 -26.00 8.34 17.02
C GLY A 675 -26.56 7.08 17.68
N PRO A 676 -27.26 6.23 16.91
CA PRO A 676 -27.98 5.06 17.45
C PRO A 676 -27.10 4.00 18.10
N TRP A 677 -25.79 4.03 17.86
CA TRP A 677 -24.82 3.10 18.46
C TRP A 677 -24.00 3.73 19.60
N ALA A 678 -24.30 4.96 20.02
CA ALA A 678 -23.59 5.62 21.11
C ALA A 678 -23.53 4.76 22.38
N GLY A 679 -22.33 4.63 22.95
CA GLY A 679 -22.04 3.78 24.12
C GLY A 679 -21.73 2.32 23.80
N ASN A 680 -21.95 1.86 22.55
CA ASN A 680 -21.61 0.52 22.13
C ASN A 680 -20.16 0.43 21.66
N LEU A 681 -19.63 -0.79 21.67
CA LEU A 681 -18.25 -1.10 21.30
C LEU A 681 -18.22 -1.80 19.94
N LEU A 682 -17.32 -1.36 19.06
CA LEU A 682 -17.03 -2.03 17.79
C LEU A 682 -15.65 -2.69 17.88
N VAL A 683 -15.55 -3.95 17.44
CA VAL A 683 -14.30 -4.73 17.46
C VAL A 683 -14.06 -5.35 16.09
N THR A 684 -12.92 -5.06 15.47
CA THR A 684 -12.57 -5.60 14.15
C THR A 684 -12.01 -7.01 14.27
N ASN A 685 -12.28 -7.85 13.27
CA ASN A 685 -11.85 -9.25 13.26
C ASN A 685 -11.04 -9.58 12.02
N LEU A 686 -9.89 -10.23 12.24
CA LEU A 686 -9.00 -10.68 11.20
C LEU A 686 -9.47 -12.00 10.60
N LYS A 687 -9.59 -13.05 11.42
CA LYS A 687 -9.99 -14.39 10.96
C LYS A 687 -11.50 -14.49 10.78
N GLY A 688 -12.26 -13.80 11.64
CA GLY A 688 -13.71 -13.67 11.51
C GLY A 688 -14.17 -12.83 10.31
N LYS A 689 -13.28 -12.01 9.72
CA LYS A 689 -13.56 -11.19 8.52
C LYS A 689 -14.83 -10.32 8.64
N GLN A 690 -14.93 -9.58 9.74
CA GLN A 690 -16.13 -8.85 10.15
C GLN A 690 -15.79 -7.75 11.16
N ILE A 691 -16.79 -6.94 11.51
CA ILE A 691 -16.78 -6.08 12.71
C ILE A 691 -17.86 -6.60 13.65
N ILE A 692 -17.52 -6.87 14.92
CA ILE A 692 -18.50 -7.21 15.94
C ILE A 692 -18.96 -5.92 16.61
N HIS A 693 -20.27 -5.67 16.56
CA HIS A 693 -20.94 -4.63 17.32
C HIS A 693 -21.46 -5.23 18.64
N MET A 694 -20.99 -4.67 19.75
CA MET A 694 -21.23 -5.18 21.10
C MET A 694 -21.97 -4.13 21.93
N VAL A 695 -23.13 -4.50 22.46
CA VAL A 695 -23.86 -3.69 23.44
C VAL A 695 -23.23 -3.89 24.81
N ILE A 696 -22.90 -2.78 25.49
CA ILE A 696 -22.33 -2.83 26.85
C ILE A 696 -23.45 -2.64 27.87
N GLY A 697 -23.70 -3.68 28.66
CA GLY A 697 -24.56 -3.61 29.83
C GLY A 697 -23.79 -3.29 31.11
N GLU A 698 -24.49 -3.13 32.21
CA GLU A 698 -23.90 -2.96 33.54
C GLU A 698 -24.58 -3.88 34.56
N GLN A 699 -23.77 -4.56 35.38
CA GLN A 699 -24.24 -5.39 36.48
C GLN A 699 -23.32 -5.18 37.68
N ASN A 700 -23.90 -4.82 38.84
CA ASN A 700 -23.16 -4.60 40.09
C ASN A 700 -21.97 -3.62 39.93
N GLY A 701 -22.16 -2.54 39.16
CA GLY A 701 -21.11 -1.53 38.92
C GLY A 701 -20.00 -1.96 37.96
N LYS A 702 -20.14 -3.11 37.29
CA LYS A 702 -19.18 -3.64 36.31
C LYS A 702 -19.81 -3.74 34.93
N PRO A 703 -19.04 -3.49 33.86
CA PRO A 703 -19.53 -3.70 32.51
C PRO A 703 -19.78 -5.18 32.25
N THR A 704 -20.75 -5.48 31.38
CA THR A 704 -21.07 -6.83 30.92
C THR A 704 -21.32 -6.86 29.43
N ILE A 705 -20.95 -7.94 28.75
CA ILE A 705 -21.27 -8.20 27.34
C ILE A 705 -21.99 -9.54 27.27
N LYS A 706 -23.16 -9.58 26.62
CA LYS A 706 -23.93 -10.83 26.44
C LYS A 706 -23.73 -11.34 25.03
N SER A 707 -23.48 -12.65 24.90
CA SER A 707 -23.33 -13.29 23.58
C SER A 707 -24.59 -13.16 22.70
N SER A 708 -25.78 -13.02 23.31
CA SER A 708 -27.05 -12.79 22.59
C SER A 708 -27.15 -11.42 21.92
N ASP A 709 -26.32 -10.46 22.35
CA ASP A 709 -26.40 -9.05 21.97
C ASP A 709 -25.27 -8.67 21.00
N LEU A 710 -24.54 -9.66 20.48
CA LEU A 710 -23.52 -9.47 19.46
C LEU A 710 -24.17 -9.37 18.08
N ASN A 711 -23.88 -8.29 17.36
CA ASN A 711 -24.24 -8.14 15.96
C ASN A 711 -22.99 -8.17 15.07
N TYR A 712 -23.04 -8.92 13.98
CA TYR A 712 -21.89 -9.15 13.10
C TYR A 712 -22.06 -8.36 11.80
N LEU A 713 -21.26 -7.30 11.66
CA LEU A 713 -21.31 -6.37 10.55
C LEU A 713 -20.30 -6.78 9.46
N PHE A 714 -20.70 -6.58 8.20
CA PHE A 714 -19.84 -6.74 7.01
C PHE A 714 -19.16 -8.11 6.86
N VAL A 715 -19.80 -9.17 7.35
CA VAL A 715 -19.28 -10.54 7.30
C VAL A 715 -18.80 -10.91 5.89
N ASN A 716 -17.52 -11.26 5.76
CA ASN A 716 -16.82 -11.60 4.51
C ASN A 716 -16.80 -10.52 3.41
N LYS A 717 -17.33 -9.31 3.65
CA LYS A 717 -17.45 -8.27 2.62
C LYS A 717 -16.11 -7.61 2.28
N TYR A 718 -15.31 -7.31 3.28
CA TYR A 718 -14.02 -6.61 3.13
C TYR A 718 -12.81 -7.52 3.41
N GLY A 719 -13.05 -8.81 3.68
CA GLY A 719 -12.03 -9.71 4.17
C GLY A 719 -11.63 -9.38 5.62
N ARG A 720 -10.33 -9.42 5.90
CA ARG A 720 -9.73 -9.23 7.23
C ARG A 720 -9.77 -7.74 7.59
N ILE A 721 -10.28 -7.40 8.77
CA ILE A 721 -10.38 -6.00 9.24
C ILE A 721 -9.50 -5.82 10.48
N ARG A 722 -8.66 -4.79 10.49
CA ARG A 722 -7.50 -4.65 11.39
C ARG A 722 -7.64 -3.55 12.44
N ASP A 723 -8.16 -2.39 12.08
CA ASP A 723 -8.39 -1.32 13.03
C ASP A 723 -9.69 -0.61 12.73
N ILE A 724 -10.29 -0.01 13.77
CA ILE A 724 -11.45 0.87 13.67
C ILE A 724 -11.31 2.00 14.67
N VAL A 725 -11.58 3.23 14.25
CA VAL A 725 -11.50 4.43 15.08
C VAL A 725 -12.66 5.36 14.72
N GLU A 726 -13.29 5.97 15.73
CA GLU A 726 -14.25 7.05 15.52
C GLU A 726 -13.49 8.38 15.35
N ALA A 727 -13.80 9.09 14.26
CA ALA A 727 -13.29 10.42 13.98
C ALA A 727 -14.06 11.49 14.77
N PRO A 728 -13.53 12.72 14.93
CA PRO A 728 -14.21 13.80 15.64
C PRO A 728 -15.58 14.21 15.08
N ASP A 729 -15.86 13.94 13.80
CA ASP A 729 -17.18 14.16 13.18
C ASP A 729 -18.17 13.01 13.44
N GLY A 730 -17.73 11.97 14.16
CA GLY A 730 -18.44 10.72 14.45
C GLY A 730 -18.55 9.74 13.28
N SER A 731 -17.83 9.98 12.19
CA SER A 731 -17.59 8.94 11.19
C SER A 731 -16.71 7.85 11.80
N LEU A 732 -16.94 6.60 11.41
CA LEU A 732 -16.04 5.50 11.81
C LEU A 732 -15.11 5.17 10.65
N TYR A 733 -13.82 5.02 10.90
CA TYR A 733 -12.85 4.63 9.88
C TYR A 733 -12.27 3.28 10.24
N PHE A 734 -12.22 2.36 9.28
CA PHE A 734 -11.56 1.08 9.45
C PHE A 734 -10.58 0.78 8.31
N VAL A 735 -9.59 -0.05 8.61
CA VAL A 735 -8.62 -0.56 7.62
C VAL A 735 -8.66 -2.08 7.49
N THR A 736 -8.41 -2.58 6.29
CA THR A 736 -8.32 -4.02 6.00
C THR A 736 -6.87 -4.54 6.14
N SER A 737 -6.69 -5.86 6.19
CA SER A 737 -5.35 -6.50 6.28
C SER A 737 -5.29 -7.82 5.50
N ASN A 738 -5.62 -7.74 4.21
CA ASN A 738 -5.71 -8.81 3.23
C ASN A 738 -4.41 -8.99 2.43
N ASN A 739 -3.67 -7.91 2.17
CA ASN A 739 -2.40 -7.97 1.44
C ASN A 739 -1.23 -7.92 2.41
N GLY A 740 -0.22 -8.77 2.22
CA GLY A 740 1.00 -8.77 3.03
C GLY A 740 0.85 -9.30 4.47
N ASP A 741 -0.36 -9.69 4.90
CA ASP A 741 -0.57 -10.44 6.15
C ASP A 741 -0.36 -11.95 5.94
N LYS A 742 0.13 -12.66 6.97
CA LYS A 742 0.45 -14.09 6.86
C LYS A 742 -0.73 -14.96 6.42
N ASN A 743 -1.93 -14.56 6.81
CA ASN A 743 -3.20 -15.24 6.53
C ASN A 743 -4.07 -14.43 5.55
N GLY A 744 -3.48 -13.43 4.89
CA GLY A 744 -4.13 -12.64 3.86
C GLY A 744 -4.35 -13.45 2.58
N ASP A 745 -5.34 -13.05 1.79
CA ASP A 745 -5.61 -13.63 0.47
C ASP A 745 -4.93 -12.86 -0.67
N GLY A 746 -4.15 -11.82 -0.34
CA GLY A 746 -3.43 -10.99 -1.30
C GLY A 746 -4.26 -9.87 -1.91
N THR A 747 -5.56 -9.76 -1.60
CA THR A 747 -6.38 -8.66 -2.13
C THR A 747 -5.92 -7.31 -1.55
N PRO A 748 -5.90 -6.22 -2.35
CA PRO A 748 -5.37 -4.94 -1.90
C PRO A 748 -6.11 -4.36 -0.69
N ASP A 749 -5.35 -3.73 0.23
CA ASP A 749 -5.94 -3.16 1.44
C ASP A 749 -6.55 -1.77 1.24
N LYS A 750 -7.53 -1.46 2.08
CA LYS A 750 -8.36 -0.26 2.00
C LYS A 750 -8.42 0.46 3.34
N LEU A 751 -8.59 1.78 3.27
CA LEU A 751 -9.14 2.62 4.33
C LEU A 751 -10.58 2.94 3.93
N VAL A 752 -11.53 2.57 4.79
CA VAL A 752 -12.97 2.74 4.57
C VAL A 752 -13.54 3.62 5.66
N ARG A 753 -14.30 4.63 5.27
CA ARG A 753 -15.12 5.47 6.15
C ARG A 753 -16.53 4.92 6.20
N LEU A 754 -17.15 4.93 7.36
CA LEU A 754 -18.57 4.73 7.59
C LEU A 754 -19.14 6.10 7.95
N ALA A 755 -19.74 6.77 6.96
CA ALA A 755 -20.30 8.10 7.10
C ALA A 755 -21.66 8.03 7.83
N PRO A 756 -21.91 8.87 8.86
CA PRO A 756 -23.19 8.88 9.58
C PRO A 756 -24.38 9.23 8.68
N ASN A 757 -25.51 8.54 8.87
CA ASN A 757 -26.78 8.77 8.17
C ASN A 757 -27.85 9.47 9.04
N PHE A 758 -27.48 9.99 10.22
CA PHE A 758 -28.39 10.51 11.24
C PHE A 758 -28.16 11.98 11.57
#